data_AF-A0A4U0W593-F1
#
_entry.id   AF-A0A4U0W593-F1
#
_cell.length_a   1.000
_cell.length_b   1.000
_cell.length_c   1.000
_cell.angle_alpha   90.00
_cell.angle_beta   90.00
_cell.angle_gamma   90.00
#
_symmetry.space_group_name_H-M   'P 1'
#
loop_
_entity.id
_entity.type
_entity.pdbx_description
1 polymer ?
#
loop_
_entity_poly.entity_id
_entity_poly.type
_entity_poly.pdbx_seq_one_letter_code
_entity_poly.pdbx_strand_id
1 'polypeptide(L)'
;VQLPAALFVRDPETKETKRYAGPMPGGAQEIPDITVLVRRPWPGAQIADLPPTTPSMEAISAIALGVERGRNWNELTNGRSVVNKDGMTITSDMVLEPGKQGGGVVIADLPTEDYVEAFVAREELKSKDVMDGVGAFFWLLGPGVSSNPTLRRFMDEMKHLKHIVSSKDHCPNRLALDSVASSTLRLRQIDPARYPTPIYDNDTVPQADPKTRGLTIDPLPAYATVAERGQVLQLEPTFELQEHHIVPVLDTKAVIEETSGEVLQLATAAQEAINEDRQELDLWANSIPNKDAEIIALGTGSALPSKYRNVSATLLRIPGQGSYLFDCGENTLGQLRRIYRPHELAEVLQDLKMIWISHLHADHHLGTVSVIKAWYEEVHKATPPLYPLSADDIAKIPALAFMNQNRLAVVSSDSMLHYLHEYSSVEDFGYSRIAPLSITPAQPNERKLSSMSWFPPPSPTGATLIPASLLNLRDVQAVAVQHCHGAKAVSVTFPTGFKVSYSGDCRPSKAFARIGKGSTVLIHEATFDDELRGDALAKKHSTTSEALGVGAAMGARATVLTHFSQRYQKIPVMEAMGEENGNGNGSDARAAIDELEDSDAPMDDADADAPIDDPTPPPSSLYKPTGQLGTATAPAAATAAAVVQIRGATARTMKVCVAFDYMRVRVGDIAQLEKFTPALIRLFESGEAVVRTIEQDFDGEGPRRSKEGQGKAKRGKGGA
;
A
#
# COMPACT_ATOMS: atom_id res chain seq x y z
N VAL A 1 -9.31 -25.52 -30.77
CA VAL A 1 -8.22 -25.85 -29.81
C VAL A 1 -7.98 -24.62 -28.98
N GLN A 2 -8.13 -24.68 -27.65
CA GLN A 2 -7.73 -23.57 -26.78
C GLN A 2 -6.20 -23.44 -26.83
N LEU A 3 -5.72 -22.32 -27.33
CA LEU A 3 -4.30 -22.04 -27.43
C LEU A 3 -3.79 -21.50 -26.07
N PRO A 4 -2.63 -21.98 -25.59
CA PRO A 4 -2.02 -21.44 -24.38
C PRO A 4 -1.52 -20.00 -24.60
N ALA A 5 -1.48 -19.20 -23.53
CA ALA A 5 -1.09 -17.78 -23.57
C ALA A 5 0.30 -17.52 -24.18
N ALA A 6 1.22 -18.49 -24.08
CA ALA A 6 2.52 -18.45 -24.74
C ALA A 6 3.00 -19.86 -25.08
N LEU A 7 3.62 -19.98 -26.26
CA LEU A 7 4.33 -21.16 -26.73
C LEU A 7 5.83 -20.89 -26.68
N PHE A 8 6.62 -21.91 -26.36
CA PHE A 8 8.07 -21.84 -26.30
C PHE A 8 8.67 -22.98 -27.12
N VAL A 9 9.86 -22.78 -27.65
CA VAL A 9 10.65 -23.80 -28.34
C VAL A 9 12.03 -23.88 -27.68
N ARG A 10 12.60 -25.08 -27.68
CA ARG A 10 13.96 -25.27 -27.19
C ARG A 10 14.91 -25.10 -28.35
N ASP A 11 15.83 -24.15 -28.23
CA ASP A 11 16.87 -23.91 -29.21
C ASP A 11 17.73 -25.19 -29.33
N PRO A 12 17.87 -25.79 -30.53
CA PRO A 12 18.58 -27.05 -30.70
C PRO A 12 20.09 -26.91 -30.42
N GLU A 13 20.66 -25.73 -30.64
CA GLU A 13 22.09 -25.44 -30.45
C GLU A 13 22.38 -24.97 -29.02
N THR A 14 21.66 -23.97 -28.52
CA THR A 14 21.94 -23.39 -27.18
C THR A 14 21.26 -24.14 -26.04
N LYS A 15 20.29 -25.02 -26.34
CA LYS A 15 19.41 -25.71 -25.38
C LYS A 15 18.54 -24.77 -24.53
N GLU A 16 18.57 -23.46 -24.78
CA GLU A 16 17.76 -22.47 -24.09
C GLU A 16 16.31 -22.53 -24.55
N THR A 17 15.40 -22.11 -23.66
CA THR A 17 13.98 -22.02 -23.98
C THR A 17 13.67 -20.61 -24.48
N LYS A 18 13.23 -20.49 -25.73
CA LYS A 18 12.87 -19.21 -26.36
C LYS A 18 11.38 -19.19 -26.69
N ARG A 19 10.78 -18.01 -26.71
CA ARG A 19 9.36 -17.86 -27.09
C ARG A 19 9.21 -18.24 -28.58
N TYR A 20 8.21 -19.07 -28.88
CA TYR A 20 7.89 -19.42 -30.26
C TYR A 20 7.26 -18.20 -30.95
N ALA A 21 7.87 -17.78 -32.07
CA ALA A 21 7.43 -16.65 -32.87
C ALA A 21 6.91 -17.07 -34.27
N GLY A 22 6.75 -18.37 -34.50
CA GLY A 22 6.27 -18.90 -35.78
C GLY A 22 4.73 -18.88 -35.90
N PRO A 23 4.20 -19.38 -37.03
CA PRO A 23 2.77 -19.39 -37.30
C PRO A 23 2.00 -20.20 -36.25
N MET A 24 0.91 -19.62 -35.76
CA MET A 24 0.07 -20.19 -34.70
C MET A 24 -0.97 -21.16 -35.27
N PRO A 25 -1.37 -22.21 -34.51
CA PRO A 25 -2.42 -23.12 -34.95
C PRO A 25 -3.76 -22.40 -35.18
N GLY A 26 -4.32 -22.54 -36.39
CA GLY A 26 -5.55 -21.86 -36.81
C GLY A 26 -5.36 -20.60 -37.68
N GLY A 27 -4.12 -20.21 -37.98
CA GLY A 27 -3.80 -19.18 -38.97
C GLY A 27 -3.80 -19.69 -40.42
N ALA A 28 -3.63 -18.77 -41.38
CA ALA A 28 -3.61 -19.07 -42.82
C ALA A 28 -2.24 -19.59 -43.35
N GLN A 29 -1.21 -19.59 -42.50
CA GLN A 29 0.15 -20.03 -42.86
C GLN A 29 0.36 -21.49 -42.46
N GLU A 30 1.12 -22.25 -43.26
CA GLU A 30 1.52 -23.62 -42.93
C GLU A 30 2.28 -23.67 -41.61
N ILE A 31 1.90 -24.60 -40.74
CA ILE A 31 2.47 -24.75 -39.41
C ILE A 31 3.61 -25.77 -39.48
N PRO A 32 4.82 -25.44 -39.02
CA PRO A 32 5.92 -26.38 -38.98
C PRO A 32 5.67 -27.49 -37.95
N ASP A 33 6.03 -28.73 -38.29
CA ASP A 33 5.95 -29.88 -37.39
C ASP A 33 7.12 -29.87 -36.39
N ILE A 34 6.92 -29.17 -35.27
CA ILE A 34 7.92 -28.98 -34.22
C ILE A 34 7.31 -29.20 -32.83
N THR A 35 8.13 -29.70 -31.91
CA THR A 35 7.72 -29.80 -30.50
C THR A 35 7.79 -28.45 -29.82
N VAL A 36 6.65 -27.99 -29.30
CA VAL A 36 6.52 -26.75 -28.52
C VAL A 36 6.28 -27.05 -27.05
N LEU A 37 6.86 -26.23 -26.18
CA LEU A 37 6.66 -26.23 -24.74
C LEU A 37 5.58 -25.22 -24.37
N VAL A 38 4.71 -25.58 -23.44
CA VAL A 38 3.63 -24.73 -22.94
C VAL A 38 3.78 -24.56 -21.44
N ARG A 39 3.57 -23.34 -20.93
CA ARG A 39 3.42 -23.15 -19.49
C ARG A 39 2.09 -23.77 -19.09
N ARG A 40 2.14 -24.86 -18.34
CA ARG A 40 0.98 -25.31 -17.58
C ARG A 40 0.76 -24.33 -16.42
N PRO A 41 -0.50 -24.05 -16.02
CA PRO A 41 -0.75 -23.39 -14.74
C PRO A 41 0.00 -24.14 -13.63
N TRP A 42 0.43 -23.40 -12.60
CA TRP A 42 1.22 -23.95 -11.50
C TRP A 42 0.51 -25.19 -10.94
N PRO A 43 1.19 -26.34 -10.76
CA PRO A 43 0.53 -27.60 -10.38
C PRO A 43 -0.33 -27.50 -9.12
N GLY A 44 0.03 -26.58 -8.20
CA GLY A 44 -0.75 -26.30 -6.99
C GLY A 44 -2.20 -25.84 -7.25
N ALA A 45 -2.50 -25.23 -8.41
CA ALA A 45 -3.86 -24.83 -8.78
C ALA A 45 -4.73 -25.98 -9.31
N GLN A 46 -4.15 -27.17 -9.53
CA GLN A 46 -4.87 -28.39 -9.95
C GLN A 46 -5.00 -29.43 -8.83
N ILE A 47 -4.41 -29.16 -7.66
CA ILE A 47 -4.53 -30.00 -6.47
C ILE A 47 -5.77 -29.53 -5.72
N ALA A 48 -6.91 -30.17 -5.98
CA ALA A 48 -8.16 -29.89 -5.27
C ALA A 48 -8.07 -30.25 -3.77
N ASP A 49 -7.30 -31.29 -3.46
CA ASP A 49 -7.00 -31.72 -2.10
C ASP A 49 -5.54 -32.15 -2.01
N LEU A 50 -4.81 -31.58 -1.04
CA LEU A 50 -3.52 -32.13 -0.64
C LEU A 50 -3.77 -33.52 0.00
N PRO A 51 -2.93 -34.54 -0.27
CA PRO A 51 -3.04 -35.80 0.45
C PRO A 51 -2.97 -35.53 1.95
N PRO A 52 -3.80 -36.19 2.78
CA PRO A 52 -3.79 -35.96 4.22
C PRO A 52 -2.40 -36.24 4.77
N THR A 53 -1.74 -35.20 5.27
CA THR A 53 -0.46 -35.30 5.95
C THR A 53 -0.70 -35.33 7.45
N THR A 54 -0.23 -36.38 8.13
CA THR A 54 -0.11 -36.37 9.58
C THR A 54 1.19 -35.65 9.96
N PRO A 55 1.18 -34.77 10.97
CA PRO A 55 2.41 -34.19 11.50
C PRO A 55 3.40 -35.29 11.88
N SER A 56 4.64 -35.21 11.40
CA SER A 56 5.71 -36.05 11.93
C SER A 56 6.09 -35.48 13.30
N MET A 57 5.83 -36.24 14.35
CA MET A 57 6.19 -35.86 15.73
C MET A 57 7.68 -36.10 16.02
N GLU A 58 8.39 -36.70 15.06
CA GLU A 58 9.77 -37.09 15.18
C GLU A 58 10.59 -36.50 14.02
N ALA A 59 11.73 -35.92 14.35
CA ALA A 59 12.75 -35.51 13.39
C ALA A 59 13.81 -36.62 13.27
N ILE A 60 14.16 -36.98 12.03
CA ILE A 60 15.10 -38.06 11.73
C ILE A 60 16.40 -37.47 11.19
N SER A 61 17.52 -37.71 11.88
CA SER A 61 18.88 -37.46 11.39
C SER A 61 19.47 -38.76 10.84
N ALA A 62 20.12 -38.71 9.67
CA ALA A 62 20.68 -39.90 9.04
C ALA A 62 22.16 -39.75 8.62
N ILE A 63 22.98 -40.76 8.95
CA ILE A 63 24.39 -40.84 8.52
C ILE A 63 24.49 -41.59 7.18
N ALA A 64 25.22 -41.02 6.22
CA ALA A 64 25.35 -41.58 4.88
C ALA A 64 26.36 -42.74 4.81
N LEU A 65 25.93 -43.98 5.09
CA LEU A 65 26.71 -45.21 4.90
C LEU A 65 26.77 -45.68 3.42
N GLY A 66 27.08 -44.77 2.50
CA GLY A 66 27.22 -45.07 1.07
C GLY A 66 25.90 -45.35 0.33
N VAL A 67 24.75 -45.05 0.93
CA VAL A 67 23.42 -45.22 0.33
C VAL A 67 23.10 -44.03 -0.58
N GLU A 68 22.68 -44.30 -1.82
CA GLU A 68 22.24 -43.26 -2.75
C GLU A 68 21.02 -42.50 -2.23
N ARG A 69 21.09 -41.16 -2.29
CA ARG A 69 19.96 -40.27 -2.00
C ARG A 69 18.79 -40.54 -2.94
N GLY A 70 17.57 -40.50 -2.40
CA GLY A 70 16.33 -40.73 -3.15
C GLY A 70 15.50 -41.85 -2.55
N ARG A 71 15.00 -42.78 -3.39
CA ARG A 71 14.11 -43.86 -2.95
C ARG A 71 14.67 -44.68 -1.79
N ASN A 72 15.96 -44.99 -1.81
CA ASN A 72 16.58 -45.81 -0.76
C ASN A 72 16.62 -45.12 0.61
N TRP A 73 16.70 -43.78 0.65
CA TRP A 73 16.56 -43.03 1.91
C TRP A 73 15.14 -43.13 2.45
N ASN A 74 14.13 -43.06 1.58
CA ASN A 74 12.72 -43.22 1.97
C ASN A 74 12.42 -44.64 2.50
N GLU A 75 12.96 -45.67 1.86
CA GLU A 75 12.84 -47.05 2.35
C GLU A 75 13.46 -47.19 3.75
N LEU A 76 14.66 -46.64 3.97
CA LEU A 76 15.32 -46.61 5.29
C LEU A 76 14.52 -45.85 6.35
N THR A 77 14.00 -44.65 6.05
CA THR A 77 13.17 -43.89 6.99
C THR A 77 11.85 -44.57 7.34
N ASN A 78 11.39 -45.52 6.52
CA ASN A 78 10.21 -46.36 6.80
C ASN A 78 10.59 -47.70 7.50
N GLY A 79 11.79 -47.82 8.04
CA GLY A 79 12.25 -49.03 8.74
C GLY A 79 12.66 -50.19 7.81
N ARG A 80 12.76 -49.97 6.49
CA ARG A 80 13.13 -51.02 5.52
C ARG A 80 14.63 -50.98 5.22
N SER A 81 15.24 -52.16 5.14
CA SER A 81 16.67 -52.28 4.81
C SER A 81 16.92 -52.09 3.33
N VAL A 82 18.03 -51.45 2.96
CA VAL A 82 18.44 -51.24 1.56
C VAL A 82 19.87 -51.72 1.34
N VAL A 83 20.18 -52.12 0.12
CA VAL A 83 21.55 -52.54 -0.24
C VAL A 83 22.27 -51.34 -0.84
N ASN A 84 23.45 -51.01 -0.33
CA ASN A 84 24.29 -49.93 -0.86
C ASN A 84 25.06 -50.38 -2.11
N LYS A 85 25.84 -49.47 -2.72
CA LYS A 85 26.61 -49.76 -3.94
C LYS A 85 27.66 -50.86 -3.79
N ASP A 86 28.12 -51.09 -2.56
CA ASP A 86 29.15 -52.07 -2.23
C ASP A 86 28.55 -53.45 -1.89
N GLY A 87 27.24 -53.62 -2.08
CA GLY A 87 26.53 -54.87 -1.78
C GLY A 87 26.24 -55.08 -0.29
N MET A 88 26.50 -54.08 0.56
CA MET A 88 26.23 -54.15 1.99
C MET A 88 24.76 -53.84 2.28
N THR A 89 24.11 -54.69 3.09
CA THR A 89 22.76 -54.42 3.59
C THR A 89 22.85 -53.40 4.72
N ILE A 90 22.19 -52.26 4.53
CA ILE A 90 22.08 -51.17 5.49
C ILE A 90 20.68 -51.22 6.08
N THR A 91 20.57 -51.37 7.39
CA THR A 91 19.28 -51.31 8.10
C THR A 91 18.99 -49.89 8.56
N SER A 92 17.72 -49.62 8.87
CA SER A 92 17.28 -48.32 9.42
C SER A 92 18.09 -47.93 10.66
N ASP A 93 18.28 -48.85 11.62
CA ASP A 93 19.00 -48.58 12.87
C ASP A 93 20.50 -48.29 12.68
N MET A 94 21.09 -48.68 11.55
CA MET A 94 22.49 -48.38 11.23
C MET A 94 22.72 -46.94 10.80
N VAL A 95 21.65 -46.27 10.35
CA VAL A 95 21.74 -44.94 9.75
C VAL A 95 20.85 -43.91 10.43
N LEU A 96 19.78 -44.31 11.13
CA LEU A 96 18.87 -43.41 11.83
C LEU A 96 19.23 -43.31 13.31
N GLU A 97 19.26 -42.08 13.82
CA GLU A 97 19.27 -41.82 15.26
C GLU A 97 17.88 -42.06 15.88
N PRO A 98 17.77 -42.29 17.21
CA PRO A 98 16.47 -42.32 17.88
C PRO A 98 15.65 -41.07 17.56
N GLY A 99 14.35 -41.25 17.35
CA GLY A 99 13.43 -40.15 17.14
C GLY A 99 13.57 -39.10 18.24
N LYS A 100 13.86 -37.87 17.83
CA LYS A 100 13.88 -36.70 18.70
C LYS A 100 12.50 -36.07 18.66
N GLN A 101 12.00 -35.67 19.83
CA GLN A 101 10.80 -34.84 19.92
C GLN A 101 11.03 -33.49 19.24
N GLY A 102 10.10 -33.10 18.38
CA GLY A 102 10.22 -31.84 17.63
C GLY A 102 10.26 -30.61 18.54
N GLY A 103 11.05 -29.61 18.16
CA GLY A 103 11.05 -28.31 18.82
C GLY A 103 9.72 -27.56 18.70
N GLY A 104 9.27 -26.97 19.82
CA GLY A 104 8.04 -26.17 19.91
C GLY A 104 8.27 -24.74 20.39
N VAL A 105 7.27 -23.88 20.19
CA VAL A 105 7.26 -22.50 20.67
C VAL A 105 5.89 -22.12 21.19
N VAL A 106 5.85 -21.19 22.15
CA VAL A 106 4.63 -20.53 22.59
C VAL A 106 4.61 -19.11 22.05
N ILE A 107 3.51 -18.70 21.41
CA ILE A 107 3.25 -17.31 21.03
C ILE A 107 2.10 -16.83 21.91
N ALA A 108 2.40 -15.88 22.81
CA ALA A 108 1.47 -15.38 23.80
C ALA A 108 1.22 -13.88 23.56
N ASP A 109 -0.04 -13.53 23.27
CA ASP A 109 -0.50 -12.16 23.15
C ASP A 109 -1.25 -11.75 24.42
N LEU A 110 -0.70 -10.78 25.14
CA LEU A 110 -1.25 -10.24 26.39
C LEU A 110 -1.46 -8.72 26.22
N PRO A 111 -2.65 -8.30 25.75
CA PRO A 111 -2.91 -6.90 25.42
C PRO A 111 -2.92 -5.96 26.63
N THR A 112 -3.33 -6.46 27.79
CA THR A 112 -3.42 -5.71 29.06
C THR A 112 -3.04 -6.62 30.24
N GLU A 113 -2.80 -6.02 31.41
CA GLU A 113 -2.43 -6.76 32.63
C GLU A 113 -3.51 -7.76 33.08
N ASP A 114 -4.78 -7.49 32.78
CA ASP A 114 -5.92 -8.33 33.18
C ASP A 114 -5.86 -9.76 32.58
N TYR A 115 -5.12 -9.93 31.48
CA TYR A 115 -4.92 -11.25 30.85
C TYR A 115 -3.87 -12.10 31.56
N VAL A 116 -3.00 -11.50 32.37
CA VAL A 116 -1.81 -12.17 32.91
C VAL A 116 -2.20 -13.32 33.84
N GLU A 117 -3.08 -13.10 34.82
CA GLU A 117 -3.44 -14.12 35.80
C GLU A 117 -4.11 -15.33 35.15
N ALA A 118 -5.07 -15.08 34.26
CA ALA A 118 -5.76 -16.13 33.52
C ALA A 118 -4.80 -16.92 32.62
N PHE A 119 -3.85 -16.23 31.96
CA PHE A 119 -2.85 -16.87 31.12
C PHE A 119 -1.93 -17.79 31.91
N VAL A 120 -1.31 -17.31 32.99
CA VAL A 120 -0.36 -18.12 33.79
C VAL A 120 -1.05 -19.29 34.52
N ALA A 121 -2.37 -19.19 34.75
CA ALA A 121 -3.14 -20.24 35.40
C ALA A 121 -3.45 -21.45 34.50
N ARG A 122 -3.28 -21.32 33.18
CA ARG A 122 -3.58 -22.36 32.19
C ARG A 122 -2.88 -23.69 32.51
N GLU A 123 -3.65 -24.78 32.51
CA GLU A 123 -3.15 -26.12 32.82
C GLU A 123 -2.19 -26.63 31.74
N GLU A 124 -2.37 -26.18 30.49
CA GLU A 124 -1.54 -26.54 29.35
C GLU A 124 -0.08 -26.13 29.57
N LEU A 125 0.16 -24.97 30.22
CA LEU A 125 1.51 -24.47 30.53
C LEU A 125 2.22 -25.29 31.61
N LYS A 126 1.50 -26.16 32.33
CA LYS A 126 2.03 -27.06 33.37
C LYS A 126 2.11 -28.51 32.88
N SER A 127 1.44 -28.83 31.78
CA SER A 127 1.38 -30.17 31.22
C SER A 127 2.69 -30.51 30.52
N LYS A 128 3.33 -31.61 30.92
CA LYS A 128 4.50 -32.14 30.20
C LYS A 128 4.14 -32.51 28.78
N ASP A 129 2.98 -33.13 28.56
CA ASP A 129 2.58 -33.58 27.22
C ASP A 129 2.46 -32.42 26.20
N VAL A 130 2.29 -31.18 26.67
CA VAL A 130 2.19 -29.97 25.84
C VAL A 130 3.51 -29.19 25.79
N MET A 131 4.17 -29.03 26.94
CA MET A 131 5.36 -28.19 27.05
C MET A 131 6.67 -28.93 26.72
N ASP A 132 6.64 -30.25 26.58
CA ASP A 132 7.80 -31.05 26.22
C ASP A 132 8.22 -30.75 24.77
N GLY A 133 9.52 -30.48 24.58
CA GLY A 133 10.06 -29.96 23.32
C GLY A 133 9.89 -28.46 23.09
N VAL A 134 9.08 -27.73 23.88
CA VAL A 134 8.99 -26.26 23.78
C VAL A 134 10.30 -25.62 24.24
N GLY A 135 10.90 -24.80 23.39
CA GLY A 135 12.18 -24.14 23.69
C GLY A 135 12.11 -22.62 23.83
N ALA A 136 10.99 -21.98 23.46
CA ALA A 136 10.87 -20.53 23.49
C ALA A 136 9.44 -20.01 23.70
N PHE A 137 9.34 -18.83 24.29
CA PHE A 137 8.17 -17.97 24.32
C PHE A 137 8.41 -16.71 23.49
N PHE A 138 7.47 -16.39 22.60
CA PHE A 138 7.30 -15.09 21.98
C PHE A 138 6.16 -14.35 22.69
N TRP A 139 6.50 -13.24 23.33
CA TRP A 139 5.58 -12.40 24.09
C TRP A 139 5.20 -11.17 23.26
N LEU A 140 3.94 -11.07 22.87
CA LEU A 140 3.34 -9.86 22.33
C LEU A 140 2.66 -9.14 23.50
N LEU A 141 3.32 -8.13 24.06
CA LEU A 141 2.89 -7.50 25.31
C LEU A 141 2.41 -6.07 25.08
N GLY A 142 1.21 -5.78 25.55
CA GLY A 142 0.71 -4.41 25.65
C GLY A 142 1.53 -3.56 26.63
N PRO A 143 1.32 -2.23 26.64
CA PRO A 143 2.03 -1.31 27.53
C PRO A 143 1.92 -1.71 29.01
N GLY A 144 3.05 -1.73 29.73
CA GLY A 144 3.11 -2.02 31.18
C GLY A 144 3.10 -3.50 31.54
N VAL A 145 2.52 -4.37 30.70
CA VAL A 145 2.37 -5.81 30.95
C VAL A 145 3.70 -6.49 31.21
N SER A 146 4.76 -6.05 30.54
CA SER A 146 6.10 -6.61 30.71
C SER A 146 6.63 -6.49 32.15
N SER A 147 6.22 -5.46 32.90
CA SER A 147 6.59 -5.23 34.29
C SER A 147 5.66 -5.91 35.30
N ASN A 148 4.59 -6.58 34.85
CA ASN A 148 3.63 -7.20 35.76
C ASN A 148 4.32 -8.26 36.65
N PRO A 149 4.25 -8.18 37.99
CA PRO A 149 4.98 -9.07 38.89
C PRO A 149 4.65 -10.56 38.72
N THR A 150 3.40 -10.87 38.39
CA THR A 150 2.96 -12.26 38.15
C THR A 150 3.57 -12.81 36.87
N LEU A 151 3.62 -12.00 35.80
CA LEU A 151 4.30 -12.39 34.57
C LEU A 151 5.80 -12.56 34.80
N ARG A 152 6.44 -11.64 35.52
CA ARG A 152 7.88 -11.72 35.86
C ARG A 152 8.21 -13.01 36.59
N ARG A 153 7.42 -13.38 37.61
CA ARG A 153 7.59 -14.65 38.33
C ARG A 153 7.44 -15.86 37.40
N PHE A 154 6.44 -15.84 36.50
CA PHE A 154 6.27 -16.90 35.52
C PHE A 154 7.47 -17.02 34.56
N MET A 155 8.00 -15.89 34.07
CA MET A 155 9.22 -15.88 33.26
C MET A 155 10.42 -16.45 34.02
N ASP A 156 10.56 -16.14 35.31
CA ASP A 156 11.64 -16.67 36.15
C ASP A 156 11.52 -18.19 36.37
N GLU A 157 10.30 -18.70 36.55
CA GLU A 157 10.01 -20.14 36.63
C GLU A 157 10.38 -20.86 35.31
N MET A 158 10.16 -20.20 34.18
CA MET A 158 10.40 -20.72 32.83
C MET A 158 11.74 -20.28 32.22
N LYS A 159 12.66 -19.70 32.99
CA LYS A 159 13.92 -19.09 32.49
C LYS A 159 14.89 -20.02 31.74
N HIS A 160 14.63 -21.33 31.77
CA HIS A 160 15.36 -22.33 30.99
C HIS A 160 14.96 -22.30 29.51
N LEU A 161 13.83 -21.69 29.18
CA LEU A 161 13.34 -21.42 27.84
C LEU A 161 13.82 -20.04 27.36
N LYS A 162 13.87 -19.83 26.05
CA LYS A 162 14.15 -18.50 25.50
C LYS A 162 12.90 -17.62 25.65
N HIS A 163 13.07 -16.37 26.10
CA HIS A 163 11.99 -15.38 26.12
C HIS A 163 12.30 -14.27 25.12
N ILE A 164 11.42 -14.08 24.13
CA ILE A 164 11.53 -13.04 23.11
C ILE A 164 10.34 -12.08 23.30
N VAL A 165 10.60 -10.80 23.54
CA VAL A 165 9.56 -9.82 23.92
C VAL A 165 9.39 -8.76 22.84
N SER A 166 8.19 -8.71 22.26
CA SER A 166 7.71 -7.64 21.39
C SER A 166 6.74 -6.74 22.16
N SER A 167 7.15 -5.51 22.44
CA SER A 167 6.35 -4.55 23.21
C SER A 167 6.80 -3.12 22.97
N LYS A 168 5.88 -2.15 23.05
CA LYS A 168 6.24 -0.72 23.09
C LYS A 168 7.10 -0.35 24.29
N ASP A 169 7.11 -1.20 25.32
CA ASP A 169 7.92 -1.01 26.53
C ASP A 169 9.42 -1.19 26.24
N HIS A 170 9.78 -2.04 25.28
CA HIS A 170 11.16 -2.51 25.06
C HIS A 170 11.63 -2.43 23.60
N CYS A 171 10.72 -2.33 22.63
CA CYS A 171 11.03 -2.16 21.21
C CYS A 171 11.02 -0.67 20.84
N PRO A 172 12.12 -0.09 20.32
CA PRO A 172 12.15 1.30 19.89
C PRO A 172 11.24 1.57 18.68
N ASN A 173 10.87 2.83 18.47
CA ASN A 173 10.02 3.26 17.35
C ASN A 173 10.83 3.45 16.05
N ARG A 174 11.43 2.37 15.55
CA ARG A 174 12.25 2.36 14.33
C ARG A 174 11.40 2.58 13.08
N LEU A 175 12.05 2.95 11.97
CA LEU A 175 11.44 2.95 10.64
C LEU A 175 11.19 1.50 10.21
N ALA A 176 9.93 1.17 9.92
CA ALA A 176 9.54 -0.17 9.50
C ALA A 176 9.57 -0.35 7.97
N LEU A 177 9.31 0.74 7.23
CA LEU A 177 9.21 0.77 5.77
C LEU A 177 10.39 1.53 5.19
N ASP A 178 11.51 0.83 5.03
CA ASP A 178 12.81 1.45 4.73
C ASP A 178 12.81 2.20 3.40
N SER A 179 12.14 1.67 2.38
CA SER A 179 12.24 2.22 1.02
C SER A 179 11.45 3.50 0.81
N VAL A 180 10.23 3.60 1.32
CA VAL A 180 9.50 4.87 1.33
C VAL A 180 10.21 5.89 2.22
N ALA A 181 10.74 5.48 3.38
CA ALA A 181 11.49 6.38 4.25
C ALA A 181 12.76 6.92 3.57
N SER A 182 13.52 6.06 2.89
CA SER A 182 14.67 6.46 2.09
C SER A 182 14.28 7.39 0.95
N SER A 183 13.18 7.09 0.24
CA SER A 183 12.67 7.96 -0.82
C SER A 183 12.34 9.35 -0.29
N THR A 184 11.63 9.45 0.83
CA THR A 184 11.27 10.73 1.45
C THR A 184 12.49 11.50 1.98
N LEU A 185 13.50 10.80 2.51
CA LEU A 185 14.77 11.43 2.91
C LEU A 185 15.51 12.05 1.72
N ARG A 186 15.50 11.40 0.55
CA ARG A 186 16.08 11.96 -0.68
C ARG A 186 15.25 13.11 -1.24
N LEU A 187 13.93 12.98 -1.27
CA LEU A 187 13.00 14.05 -1.67
C LEU A 187 13.15 15.29 -0.77
N ARG A 188 13.41 15.11 0.52
CA ARG A 188 13.70 16.21 1.47
C ARG A 188 14.99 16.97 1.13
N GLN A 189 15.99 16.31 0.56
CA GLN A 189 17.20 17.02 0.12
C GLN A 189 16.93 17.90 -1.11
N ILE A 190 15.96 17.52 -1.93
CA ILE A 190 15.52 18.31 -3.10
C ILE A 190 14.62 19.47 -2.63
N ASP A 191 13.62 19.16 -1.82
CA ASP A 191 12.60 20.12 -1.39
C ASP A 191 12.27 19.95 0.12
N PRO A 192 13.08 20.57 1.01
CA PRO A 192 12.93 20.39 2.44
C PRO A 192 11.67 21.05 3.02
N ALA A 193 11.01 21.92 2.24
CA ALA A 193 9.80 22.63 2.67
C ALA A 193 8.56 21.72 2.65
N ARG A 194 8.47 20.78 1.68
CA ARG A 194 7.30 19.89 1.54
C ARG A 194 7.53 18.45 1.98
N TYR A 195 8.77 18.02 2.14
CA TYR A 195 9.09 16.67 2.57
C TYR A 195 9.69 16.65 3.98
N PRO A 196 8.93 16.23 5.01
CA PRO A 196 9.47 16.04 6.34
C PRO A 196 10.31 14.76 6.41
N THR A 197 11.20 14.67 7.40
CA THR A 197 11.77 13.38 7.78
C THR A 197 10.71 12.58 8.52
N PRO A 198 10.37 11.35 8.08
CA PRO A 198 9.45 10.50 8.83
C PRO A 198 9.92 10.33 10.29
N ILE A 199 9.01 10.43 11.24
CA ILE A 199 9.32 10.39 12.68
C ILE A 199 9.69 8.97 13.08
N TYR A 200 10.85 8.83 13.71
CA TYR A 200 11.34 7.60 14.30
C TYR A 200 12.21 7.89 15.53
N ASP A 201 12.43 6.86 16.33
CA ASP A 201 13.38 6.82 17.44
C ASP A 201 13.97 5.41 17.52
N ASN A 202 15.28 5.30 17.33
CA ASN A 202 15.96 4.01 17.23
C ASN A 202 16.33 3.43 18.60
N ASP A 203 16.27 4.22 19.66
CA ASP A 203 16.95 3.92 20.92
C ASP A 203 16.03 4.07 22.13
N THR A 204 15.15 5.08 22.15
CA THR A 204 14.37 5.40 23.35
C THR A 204 13.24 4.39 23.59
N VAL A 205 13.25 3.79 24.78
CA VAL A 205 12.21 2.93 25.31
C VAL A 205 11.88 3.30 26.77
N PRO A 206 10.63 3.17 27.24
CA PRO A 206 9.44 2.82 26.46
C PRO A 206 9.14 3.88 25.40
N GLN A 207 8.49 3.48 24.30
CA GLN A 207 8.12 4.42 23.23
C GLN A 207 7.30 5.57 23.81
N ALA A 208 7.51 6.81 23.33
CA ALA A 208 6.76 7.98 23.76
C ALA A 208 5.30 7.96 23.21
N ASP A 209 4.44 7.16 23.83
CA ASP A 209 3.05 6.92 23.47
C ASP A 209 2.11 7.35 24.62
N PRO A 210 0.90 7.87 24.35
CA PRO A 210 -0.06 8.20 25.41
C PRO A 210 -0.33 7.05 26.38
N LYS A 211 -0.27 5.79 25.92
CA LYS A 211 -0.55 4.59 26.72
C LYS A 211 0.65 4.13 27.55
N THR A 212 1.86 4.53 27.22
CA THR A 212 3.09 4.25 28.01
C THR A 212 3.46 5.43 28.94
N ARG A 213 2.86 6.61 28.72
CA ARG A 213 3.17 7.82 29.47
C ARG A 213 2.85 7.66 30.95
N GLY A 214 3.87 7.82 31.80
CA GLY A 214 3.73 7.73 33.25
C GLY A 214 3.82 6.29 33.80
N LEU A 215 4.02 5.29 32.94
CA LEU A 215 4.36 3.94 33.38
C LEU A 215 5.83 3.87 33.80
N THR A 216 6.08 3.19 34.92
CA THR A 216 7.43 2.75 35.30
C THR A 216 7.66 1.38 34.68
N ILE A 217 8.59 1.28 33.75
CA ILE A 217 8.91 0.04 33.06
C ILE A 217 10.21 -0.54 33.62
N ASP A 218 10.14 -1.76 34.14
CA ASP A 218 11.31 -2.49 34.61
C ASP A 218 12.11 -3.05 33.42
N PRO A 219 13.45 -3.02 33.46
CA PRO A 219 14.27 -3.70 32.45
C PRO A 219 13.88 -5.18 32.31
N LEU A 220 14.00 -5.72 31.09
CA LEU A 220 13.84 -7.16 30.90
C LEU A 220 14.91 -7.95 31.69
N PRO A 221 14.57 -9.15 32.21
CA PRO A 221 15.54 -10.07 32.78
C PRO A 221 16.66 -10.37 31.78
N ALA A 222 17.88 -10.62 32.27
CA ALA A 222 19.05 -10.84 31.42
C ALA A 222 18.95 -12.08 30.49
N TYR A 223 18.05 -13.02 30.79
CA TYR A 223 17.77 -14.20 29.95
C TYR A 223 16.68 -13.96 28.89
N ALA A 224 16.00 -12.81 28.94
CA ALA A 224 15.01 -12.39 27.96
C ALA A 224 15.64 -11.43 26.94
N THR A 225 15.14 -11.50 25.71
CA THR A 225 15.63 -10.71 24.58
C THR A 225 14.49 -9.90 23.97
N VAL A 226 14.81 -8.73 23.42
CA VAL A 226 13.85 -7.92 22.67
C VAL A 226 13.67 -8.53 21.29
N ALA A 227 12.43 -8.57 20.80
CA ALA A 227 12.12 -9.04 19.45
C ALA A 227 12.73 -8.11 18.40
N GLU A 228 13.33 -8.69 17.37
CA GLU A 228 14.01 -7.95 16.30
C GLU A 228 13.42 -8.25 14.92
N ARG A 229 13.45 -7.26 14.01
CA ARG A 229 12.89 -7.40 12.66
C ARG A 229 13.71 -8.41 11.86
N GLY A 230 13.07 -9.42 11.29
CA GLY A 230 13.75 -10.49 10.53
C GLY A 230 14.43 -11.55 11.40
N GLN A 231 14.23 -11.51 12.73
CA GLN A 231 14.72 -12.53 13.63
C GLN A 231 14.11 -13.90 13.30
N VAL A 232 14.96 -14.92 13.19
CA VAL A 232 14.55 -16.30 12.86
C VAL A 232 14.86 -17.21 14.04
N LEU A 233 13.90 -18.06 14.42
CA LEU A 233 14.13 -19.12 15.38
C LEU A 233 14.06 -20.46 14.63
N GLN A 234 15.18 -21.16 14.59
CA GLN A 234 15.25 -22.50 14.03
C GLN A 234 14.83 -23.51 15.11
N LEU A 235 13.87 -24.37 14.78
CA LEU A 235 13.39 -25.42 15.67
C LEU A 235 14.24 -26.70 15.54
N GLU A 236 14.63 -27.05 14.32
CA GLU A 236 15.34 -28.27 13.97
C GLU A 236 16.42 -28.02 12.91
N PRO A 237 17.55 -28.76 12.91
CA PRO A 237 17.92 -29.83 13.85
C PRO A 237 18.40 -29.31 15.22
N THR A 238 18.76 -28.04 15.31
CA THR A 238 19.19 -27.37 16.54
C THR A 238 18.21 -26.26 16.88
N PHE A 239 17.79 -26.19 18.14
CA PHE A 239 16.94 -25.12 18.63
C PHE A 239 17.76 -23.85 18.86
N GLU A 240 17.80 -22.96 17.87
CA GLU A 240 18.68 -21.78 17.88
C GLU A 240 17.98 -20.51 17.41
N LEU A 241 18.32 -19.41 18.07
CA LEU A 241 17.89 -18.08 17.66
C LEU A 241 18.96 -17.55 16.70
N GLN A 242 18.58 -17.31 15.46
CA GLN A 242 19.48 -16.88 14.40
C GLN A 242 19.46 -15.37 14.26
N GLU A 243 20.59 -14.75 14.54
CA GLU A 243 20.73 -13.29 14.48
C GLU A 243 21.14 -12.78 13.08
N HIS A 244 21.69 -13.65 12.22
CA HIS A 244 22.19 -13.26 10.90
C HIS A 244 21.10 -12.87 9.88
N HIS A 245 19.82 -13.13 10.21
CA HIS A 245 18.67 -12.71 9.43
C HIS A 245 18.05 -11.38 9.92
N ILE A 246 18.54 -10.84 11.04
CA ILE A 246 18.06 -9.56 11.57
C ILE A 246 18.30 -8.47 10.53
N VAL A 247 17.21 -7.82 10.12
CA VAL A 247 17.26 -6.71 9.18
C VAL A 247 17.84 -5.51 9.91
N PRO A 248 18.98 -4.95 9.47
CA PRO A 248 19.57 -3.79 10.11
C PRO A 248 18.61 -2.61 10.20
N VAL A 249 18.83 -1.76 11.21
CA VAL A 249 18.16 -0.46 11.29
C VAL A 249 18.61 0.38 10.09
N LEU A 250 17.65 1.07 9.45
CA LEU A 250 17.97 1.95 8.32
C LEU A 250 18.97 3.04 8.76
N ASP A 251 20.14 3.06 8.12
CA ASP A 251 21.09 4.16 8.27
C ASP A 251 20.63 5.36 7.45
N THR A 252 19.92 6.26 8.12
CA THR A 252 19.38 7.46 7.49
C THR A 252 20.46 8.43 7.03
N LYS A 253 21.66 8.40 7.62
CA LYS A 253 22.79 9.24 7.19
C LYS A 253 23.38 8.71 5.89
N ALA A 254 23.61 7.40 5.80
CA ALA A 254 24.10 6.79 4.57
C ALA A 254 23.15 7.05 3.39
N VAL A 255 21.83 6.91 3.61
CA VAL A 255 20.81 7.23 2.59
C VAL A 255 20.90 8.69 2.11
N ILE A 256 21.19 9.62 3.02
CA ILE A 256 21.35 11.04 2.68
C ILE A 256 22.61 11.24 1.83
N GLU A 257 23.72 10.61 2.22
CA GLU A 257 25.02 10.69 1.53
C GLU A 257 25.00 10.03 0.13
N GLU A 258 24.11 9.07 -0.12
CA GLU A 258 23.92 8.42 -1.41
C GLU A 258 23.32 9.33 -2.51
N THR A 259 22.68 10.45 -2.14
CA THR A 259 22.07 11.34 -3.14
C THR A 259 23.16 11.98 -3.99
N SER A 260 23.08 11.78 -5.31
CA SER A 260 24.11 12.26 -6.23
C SER A 260 24.26 13.80 -6.20
N GLY A 261 25.50 14.28 -6.38
CA GLY A 261 25.79 15.71 -6.44
C GLY A 261 25.06 16.43 -7.57
N GLU A 262 24.75 15.75 -8.67
CA GLU A 262 23.98 16.30 -9.79
C GLU A 262 22.53 16.62 -9.39
N VAL A 263 21.87 15.71 -8.66
CA VAL A 263 20.52 15.93 -8.12
C VAL A 263 20.51 17.14 -7.18
N LEU A 264 21.52 17.27 -6.32
CA LEU A 264 21.64 18.39 -5.38
C LEU A 264 21.90 19.73 -6.10
N GLN A 265 22.67 19.73 -7.18
CA GLN A 265 22.88 20.91 -8.02
C GLN A 265 21.57 21.36 -8.68
N LEU A 266 20.81 20.42 -9.25
CA LEU A 266 19.50 20.71 -9.86
C LEU A 266 18.49 21.22 -8.81
N ALA A 267 18.51 20.65 -7.60
CA ALA A 267 17.68 21.14 -6.50
C ALA A 267 18.05 22.57 -6.06
N THR A 268 19.36 22.88 -6.01
CA THR A 268 19.85 24.24 -5.70
C THR A 268 19.40 25.23 -6.77
N ALA A 269 19.57 24.89 -8.05
CA ALA A 269 19.12 25.71 -9.18
C ALA A 269 17.59 25.92 -9.15
N ALA A 270 16.81 24.90 -8.79
CA ALA A 270 15.37 25.03 -8.60
C ALA A 270 15.02 26.03 -7.49
N GLN A 271 15.75 26.00 -6.38
CA GLN A 271 15.53 26.92 -5.26
C GLN A 271 15.91 28.36 -5.60
N GLU A 272 16.97 28.56 -6.39
CA GLU A 272 17.36 29.85 -6.95
C GLU A 272 16.28 30.39 -7.90
N ALA A 273 15.81 29.57 -8.84
CA ALA A 273 14.73 29.94 -9.77
C ALA A 273 13.42 30.31 -9.05
N ILE A 274 13.07 29.62 -7.95
CA ILE A 274 11.92 30.01 -7.11
C ILE A 274 12.09 31.40 -6.50
N ASN A 275 13.32 31.78 -6.12
CA ASN A 275 13.59 33.09 -5.55
C ASN A 275 13.59 34.19 -6.62
N GLU A 276 14.08 33.90 -7.83
CA GLU A 276 14.01 34.80 -8.98
C GLU A 276 12.57 35.07 -9.40
N ASP A 277 11.74 34.02 -9.47
CA ASP A 277 10.33 34.11 -9.88
C ASP A 277 9.37 34.43 -8.72
N ARG A 278 9.89 34.77 -7.54
CA ARG A 278 9.10 34.93 -6.31
C ARG A 278 7.92 35.86 -6.47
N GLN A 279 8.08 36.96 -7.20
CA GLN A 279 7.00 37.93 -7.42
C GLN A 279 5.83 37.31 -8.21
N GLU A 280 6.10 36.56 -9.27
CA GLU A 280 5.07 35.88 -10.06
C GLU A 280 4.38 34.78 -9.24
N LEU A 281 5.17 33.98 -8.52
CA LEU A 281 4.69 32.91 -7.66
C LEU A 281 3.78 33.46 -6.53
N ASP A 282 4.18 34.57 -5.91
CA ASP A 282 3.37 35.25 -4.88
C ASP A 282 2.09 35.84 -5.46
N LEU A 283 2.11 36.40 -6.66
CA LEU A 283 0.90 36.88 -7.35
C LEU A 283 -0.08 35.73 -7.60
N TRP A 284 0.41 34.59 -8.07
CA TRP A 284 -0.42 33.39 -8.24
C TRP A 284 -0.96 32.90 -6.89
N ALA A 285 -0.12 32.76 -5.88
CA ALA A 285 -0.52 32.28 -4.56
C ALA A 285 -1.57 33.20 -3.90
N ASN A 286 -1.40 34.52 -4.00
CA ASN A 286 -2.34 35.50 -3.45
C ASN A 286 -3.66 35.59 -4.23
N SER A 287 -3.71 35.07 -5.46
CA SER A 287 -4.94 34.97 -6.25
C SER A 287 -5.83 33.78 -5.88
N ILE A 288 -5.40 32.96 -4.92
CA ILE A 288 -6.08 31.74 -4.49
C ILE A 288 -6.63 31.94 -3.06
N PRO A 289 -7.91 31.65 -2.80
CA PRO A 289 -8.43 31.69 -1.43
C PRO A 289 -7.69 30.67 -0.56
N ASN A 290 -7.46 30.98 0.72
CA ASN A 290 -6.77 30.08 1.67
C ASN A 290 -5.48 29.44 1.10
N LYS A 291 -4.57 30.25 0.55
CA LYS A 291 -3.29 29.77 0.01
C LYS A 291 -2.47 28.92 1.00
N ASP A 292 -2.67 29.13 2.30
CA ASP A 292 -2.01 28.40 3.39
C ASP A 292 -2.69 27.07 3.75
N ALA A 293 -3.78 26.70 3.08
CA ALA A 293 -4.33 25.35 3.19
C ALA A 293 -3.28 24.32 2.78
N GLU A 294 -3.14 23.24 3.54
CA GLU A 294 -2.17 22.16 3.30
C GLU A 294 -2.88 20.93 2.75
N ILE A 295 -2.28 20.29 1.74
CA ILE A 295 -2.61 18.96 1.26
C ILE A 295 -1.49 18.03 1.70
N ILE A 296 -1.85 16.99 2.43
CA ILE A 296 -0.93 15.98 2.96
C ILE A 296 -1.28 14.64 2.31
N ALA A 297 -0.39 14.16 1.46
CA ALA A 297 -0.52 12.88 0.79
C ALA A 297 -0.02 11.77 1.71
N LEU A 298 -0.94 11.12 2.42
CA LEU A 298 -0.64 10.05 3.38
C LEU A 298 -0.39 8.71 2.69
N GLY A 299 -1.02 8.50 1.53
CA GLY A 299 -0.74 7.38 0.65
C GLY A 299 -1.23 7.68 -0.76
N THR A 300 -0.45 7.22 -1.73
CA THR A 300 -0.55 7.67 -3.13
C THR A 300 -0.59 6.53 -4.15
N GLY A 301 -0.70 5.28 -3.70
CA GLY A 301 -0.67 4.09 -4.54
C GLY A 301 -2.03 3.41 -4.67
N SER A 302 -2.21 2.69 -5.77
CA SER A 302 -3.43 1.95 -6.09
C SER A 302 -3.40 0.47 -5.72
N ALA A 303 -4.56 -0.03 -5.27
CA ALA A 303 -4.95 -1.42 -5.02
C ALA A 303 -4.23 -2.14 -3.86
N LEU A 304 -2.91 -2.27 -3.92
CA LEU A 304 -2.12 -2.94 -2.89
C LEU A 304 -1.18 -1.93 -2.23
N PRO A 305 -0.64 -2.15 -1.02
CA PRO A 305 0.53 -1.40 -0.56
C PRO A 305 1.80 -1.89 -1.27
N SER A 306 2.69 -0.97 -1.70
CA SER A 306 3.99 -1.31 -2.26
C SER A 306 5.13 -0.92 -1.32
N LYS A 307 6.34 -1.33 -1.71
CA LYS A 307 7.60 -0.90 -1.11
C LYS A 307 7.78 0.64 -1.06
N TYR A 308 7.15 1.39 -1.98
CA TYR A 308 7.40 2.83 -2.15
C TYR A 308 6.18 3.73 -1.94
N ARG A 309 4.97 3.18 -2.01
CA ARG A 309 3.70 3.90 -1.86
C ARG A 309 2.72 3.06 -1.06
N ASN A 310 2.10 3.66 -0.07
CA ASN A 310 0.94 3.14 0.63
C ASN A 310 -0.35 3.44 -0.15
N VAL A 311 -1.44 2.80 0.25
CA VAL A 311 -2.77 2.96 -0.36
C VAL A 311 -3.40 4.33 -0.08
N SER A 312 -4.40 4.73 -0.87
CA SER A 312 -5.01 6.06 -0.91
C SER A 312 -5.44 6.62 0.45
N ALA A 313 -4.87 7.78 0.80
CA ALA A 313 -5.39 8.67 1.83
C ALA A 313 -4.83 10.08 1.65
N THR A 314 -5.70 11.09 1.65
CA THR A 314 -5.28 12.50 1.51
C THR A 314 -5.93 13.36 2.59
N LEU A 315 -5.10 13.99 3.44
CA LEU A 315 -5.56 14.92 4.46
C LEU A 315 -5.47 16.36 3.94
N LEU A 316 -6.58 17.09 4.00
CA LEU A 316 -6.65 18.52 3.74
C LEU A 316 -6.77 19.26 5.08
N ARG A 317 -5.86 20.19 5.35
CA ARG A 317 -5.93 21.08 6.51
C ARG A 317 -6.13 22.51 6.06
N ILE A 318 -7.17 23.17 6.57
CA ILE A 318 -7.46 24.56 6.23
C ILE A 318 -7.40 25.40 7.52
N PRO A 319 -6.47 26.36 7.60
CA PRO A 319 -6.36 27.25 8.76
C PRO A 319 -7.70 27.91 9.11
N GLY A 320 -8.10 27.79 10.38
CA GLY A 320 -9.35 28.34 10.90
C GLY A 320 -10.63 27.61 10.45
N GLN A 321 -10.55 26.53 9.68
CA GLN A 321 -11.71 25.73 9.27
C GLN A 321 -11.66 24.29 9.81
N GLY A 322 -10.47 23.67 9.83
CA GLY A 322 -10.25 22.32 10.37
C GLY A 322 -9.58 21.36 9.40
N SER A 323 -9.64 20.07 9.74
CA SER A 323 -9.04 18.96 8.98
C SER A 323 -10.11 18.09 8.32
N TYR A 324 -9.87 17.67 7.08
CA TYR A 324 -10.79 16.89 6.25
C TYR A 324 -10.00 15.77 5.57
N LEU A 325 -10.40 14.52 5.77
CA LEU A 325 -9.72 13.35 5.22
C LEU A 325 -10.51 12.80 4.02
N PHE A 326 -9.85 12.66 2.87
CA PHE A 326 -10.39 12.07 1.66
C PHE A 326 -9.75 10.69 1.45
N ASP A 327 -10.59 9.67 1.57
CA ASP A 327 -10.25 8.27 1.70
C ASP A 327 -9.28 7.96 2.85
N CYS A 328 -9.31 6.73 3.32
CA CYS A 328 -8.62 6.28 4.52
C CYS A 328 -8.22 4.81 4.36
N GLY A 329 -7.35 4.55 3.39
CA GLY A 329 -6.78 3.22 3.15
C GLY A 329 -6.00 2.66 4.34
N GLU A 330 -5.60 1.40 4.22
CA GLU A 330 -4.82 0.69 5.23
C GLU A 330 -3.63 1.53 5.74
N ASN A 331 -3.41 1.49 7.06
CA ASN A 331 -2.29 2.15 7.73
C ASN A 331 -2.25 3.69 7.64
N THR A 332 -3.35 4.36 7.27
CA THR A 332 -3.46 5.84 7.28
C THR A 332 -3.07 6.45 8.64
N LEU A 333 -3.48 5.84 9.76
CA LEU A 333 -3.07 6.28 11.10
C LEU A 333 -1.56 6.13 11.33
N GLY A 334 -0.94 5.07 10.81
CA GLY A 334 0.51 4.90 10.88
C GLY A 334 1.24 5.97 10.09
N GLN A 335 0.75 6.30 8.89
CA GLN A 335 1.28 7.40 8.06
C GLN A 335 1.20 8.74 8.81
N LEU A 336 0.06 9.05 9.42
CA LEU A 336 -0.10 10.25 10.27
C LEU A 336 0.92 10.30 11.41
N ARG A 337 1.16 9.18 12.11
CA ARG A 337 2.17 9.07 13.20
C ARG A 337 3.61 9.22 12.73
N ARG A 338 3.89 8.95 11.44
CA ARG A 338 5.20 9.19 10.84
C ARG A 338 5.38 10.63 10.38
N ILE A 339 4.32 11.40 10.16
CA ILE A 339 4.43 12.81 9.75
C ILE A 339 4.36 13.77 10.94
N TYR A 340 3.50 13.48 11.92
CA TYR A 340 3.17 14.39 13.01
C TYR A 340 3.70 13.90 14.35
N ARG A 341 4.35 14.79 15.10
CA ARG A 341 4.71 14.53 16.50
C ARG A 341 3.43 14.33 17.32
N PRO A 342 3.49 13.67 18.49
CA PRO A 342 2.28 13.36 19.25
C PRO A 342 1.34 14.55 19.53
N HIS A 343 1.90 15.74 19.81
CA HIS A 343 1.09 16.94 20.03
C HIS A 343 0.46 17.49 18.74
N GLU A 344 1.19 17.49 17.62
CA GLU A 344 0.66 17.91 16.31
C GLU A 344 -0.40 16.93 15.81
N LEU A 345 -0.21 15.64 16.02
CA LEU A 345 -1.19 14.61 15.68
C LEU A 345 -2.47 14.80 16.50
N ALA A 346 -2.33 15.11 17.79
CA ALA A 346 -3.47 15.43 18.64
C ALA A 346 -4.27 16.63 18.11
N GLU A 347 -3.59 17.71 17.71
CA GLU A 347 -4.24 18.86 17.06
C GLU A 347 -4.96 18.47 15.77
N VAL A 348 -4.31 17.68 14.90
CA VAL A 348 -4.91 17.19 13.65
C VAL A 348 -6.19 16.41 13.91
N LEU A 349 -6.19 15.51 14.89
CA LEU A 349 -7.36 14.72 15.28
C LEU A 349 -8.46 15.59 15.91
N GLN A 350 -8.12 16.53 16.79
CA GLN A 350 -9.09 17.46 17.38
C GLN A 350 -9.76 18.36 16.32
N ASP A 351 -8.99 18.73 15.29
CA ASP A 351 -9.48 19.52 14.16
C ASP A 351 -10.19 18.69 13.08
N LEU A 352 -10.14 17.36 13.12
CA LEU A 352 -10.77 16.49 12.13
C LEU A 352 -12.29 16.60 12.19
N LYS A 353 -12.89 17.14 11.11
CA LYS A 353 -14.34 17.38 11.01
C LYS A 353 -15.06 16.38 10.13
N MET A 354 -14.39 15.86 9.11
CA MET A 354 -14.98 14.97 8.11
C MET A 354 -13.99 13.92 7.62
N ILE A 355 -14.46 12.69 7.48
CA ILE A 355 -13.87 11.65 6.62
C ILE A 355 -14.84 11.43 5.45
N TRP A 356 -14.37 11.66 4.23
CA TRP A 356 -15.04 11.30 2.99
C TRP A 356 -14.49 9.96 2.51
N ILE A 357 -15.35 8.98 2.26
CA ILE A 357 -14.97 7.71 1.62
C ILE A 357 -15.65 7.63 0.25
N SER A 358 -14.86 7.57 -0.82
CA SER A 358 -15.33 7.64 -2.20
C SER A 358 -16.11 6.40 -2.64
N HIS A 359 -15.64 5.21 -2.24
CA HIS A 359 -16.22 3.92 -2.60
C HIS A 359 -15.69 2.77 -1.71
N LEU A 360 -16.09 1.53 -2.01
CA LEU A 360 -15.90 0.34 -1.17
C LEU A 360 -14.67 -0.53 -1.52
N HIS A 361 -13.77 -0.12 -2.40
CA HIS A 361 -12.52 -0.86 -2.55
C HIS A 361 -11.63 -0.66 -1.32
N ALA A 362 -11.02 -1.76 -0.88
CA ALA A 362 -10.33 -1.87 0.41
C ALA A 362 -9.20 -0.85 0.58
N ASP A 363 -8.49 -0.53 -0.49
CA ASP A 363 -7.40 0.45 -0.55
C ASP A 363 -7.84 1.89 -0.25
N HIS A 364 -9.15 2.17 -0.16
CA HIS A 364 -9.69 3.48 0.17
C HIS A 364 -10.30 3.58 1.57
N HIS A 365 -10.47 2.47 2.32
CA HIS A 365 -11.21 2.55 3.59
C HIS A 365 -10.72 1.66 4.74
N LEU A 366 -9.78 0.72 4.54
CA LEU A 366 -9.36 -0.20 5.61
C LEU A 366 -8.72 0.48 6.84
N GLY A 367 -8.24 1.71 6.72
CA GLY A 367 -7.72 2.51 7.84
C GLY A 367 -8.78 3.29 8.62
N THR A 368 -10.01 3.37 8.12
CA THR A 368 -11.09 4.24 8.66
C THR A 368 -11.35 3.99 10.14
N VAL A 369 -11.52 2.72 10.53
CA VAL A 369 -11.79 2.30 11.91
C VAL A 369 -10.66 2.74 12.86
N SER A 370 -9.40 2.56 12.45
CA SER A 370 -8.23 2.95 13.25
C SER A 370 -8.16 4.47 13.47
N VAL A 371 -8.42 5.26 12.43
CA VAL A 371 -8.42 6.73 12.54
C VAL A 371 -9.55 7.23 13.42
N ILE A 372 -10.77 6.68 13.29
CA ILE A 372 -11.91 7.05 14.14
C ILE A 372 -11.62 6.69 15.60
N LYS A 373 -11.03 5.53 15.88
CA LYS A 373 -10.64 5.14 17.24
C LYS A 373 -9.64 6.10 17.86
N ALA A 374 -8.60 6.47 17.11
CA ALA A 374 -7.61 7.46 17.56
C ALA A 374 -8.24 8.84 17.77
N TRP A 375 -9.12 9.26 16.86
CA TRP A 375 -9.89 10.50 16.98
C TRP A 375 -10.74 10.50 18.26
N TYR A 376 -11.48 9.42 18.52
CA TYR A 376 -12.32 9.28 19.69
C TYR A 376 -11.49 9.37 20.98
N GLU A 377 -10.41 8.58 21.06
CA GLU A 377 -9.49 8.57 22.21
C GLU A 377 -8.95 9.99 22.48
N GLU A 378 -8.62 10.74 21.43
CA GLU A 378 -8.05 12.07 21.55
C GLU A 378 -9.08 13.15 21.89
N VAL A 379 -10.25 13.16 21.24
CA VAL A 379 -11.29 14.19 21.41
C VAL A 379 -12.08 14.01 22.70
N HIS A 380 -12.36 12.77 23.08
CA HIS A 380 -13.16 12.45 24.27
C HIS A 380 -12.31 12.08 25.48
N LYS A 381 -11.00 11.93 25.31
CA LYS A 381 -10.07 11.54 26.39
C LYS A 381 -10.51 10.27 27.11
N ALA A 382 -11.08 9.35 26.36
CA ALA A 382 -11.67 8.11 26.84
C ALA A 382 -11.53 7.02 25.77
N THR A 383 -11.50 5.76 26.18
CA THR A 383 -11.66 4.64 25.25
C THR A 383 -13.12 4.52 24.82
N PRO A 384 -13.40 4.10 23.57
CA PRO A 384 -14.75 3.74 23.18
C PRO A 384 -15.34 2.68 24.13
N PRO A 385 -16.64 2.77 24.46
CA PRO A 385 -17.31 1.77 25.32
C PRO A 385 -17.38 0.41 24.60
N LEU A 386 -17.50 -0.70 25.32
CA LEU A 386 -17.55 -2.04 24.69
C LEU A 386 -18.81 -2.29 23.84
N TYR A 387 -19.83 -1.44 23.96
CA TYR A 387 -21.10 -1.59 23.26
C TYR A 387 -21.49 -0.27 22.59
N PRO A 388 -21.86 -0.28 21.29
CA PRO A 388 -22.28 0.93 20.59
C PRO A 388 -23.62 1.44 21.12
N LEU A 389 -23.92 2.71 20.85
CA LEU A 389 -25.28 3.24 21.06
C LEU A 389 -26.27 2.52 20.13
N SER A 390 -27.47 2.26 20.61
CA SER A 390 -28.51 1.66 19.77
C SER A 390 -28.92 2.61 18.64
N ALA A 391 -29.44 2.06 17.54
CA ALA A 391 -29.98 2.86 16.44
C ALA A 391 -31.07 3.84 16.91
N ASP A 392 -31.88 3.44 17.88
CA ASP A 392 -32.89 4.29 18.52
C ASP A 392 -32.29 5.46 19.30
N ASP A 393 -31.13 5.27 19.93
CA ASP A 393 -30.44 6.34 20.64
C ASP A 393 -29.83 7.35 19.66
N ILE A 394 -29.29 6.87 18.54
CA ILE A 394 -28.74 7.72 17.46
C ILE A 394 -29.86 8.50 16.76
N ALA A 395 -31.00 7.87 16.47
CA ALA A 395 -32.14 8.52 15.83
C ALA A 395 -32.77 9.65 16.68
N LYS A 396 -32.62 9.56 18.01
CA LYS A 396 -33.08 10.60 18.95
C LYS A 396 -32.12 11.79 19.08
N ILE A 397 -30.94 11.74 18.45
CA ILE A 397 -29.95 12.82 18.51
C ILE A 397 -30.40 13.98 17.62
N PRO A 398 -30.72 15.16 18.19
CA PRO A 398 -31.17 16.30 17.39
C PRO A 398 -30.08 16.77 16.42
N ALA A 399 -30.45 17.38 15.29
CA ALA A 399 -29.48 18.00 14.37
C ALA A 399 -28.57 19.04 15.06
N LEU A 400 -29.04 19.70 16.13
CA LEU A 400 -28.27 20.62 16.97
C LEU A 400 -27.19 19.95 17.83
N ALA A 401 -27.29 18.64 18.10
CA ALA A 401 -26.28 17.92 18.85
C ALA A 401 -24.98 17.71 18.06
N PHE A 402 -24.99 17.89 16.74
CA PHE A 402 -23.78 17.92 15.90
C PHE A 402 -22.81 19.04 16.33
N MET A 403 -23.35 20.22 16.69
CA MET A 403 -22.55 21.38 17.09
C MET A 403 -22.08 21.32 18.54
N ASN A 404 -22.80 20.61 19.41
CA ASN A 404 -22.55 20.62 20.86
C ASN A 404 -21.90 19.33 21.40
N GLN A 405 -21.78 18.25 20.60
CA GLN A 405 -21.30 16.94 21.07
C GLN A 405 -19.97 16.46 20.45
N ASN A 406 -19.21 17.32 19.76
CA ASN A 406 -17.94 16.99 19.11
C ASN A 406 -18.00 15.68 18.29
N ARG A 407 -18.87 15.62 17.27
CA ARG A 407 -19.02 14.46 16.39
C ARG A 407 -18.13 14.55 15.16
N LEU A 408 -17.65 13.40 14.68
CA LEU A 408 -16.92 13.28 13.42
C LEU A 408 -17.87 12.87 12.30
N ALA A 409 -18.00 13.68 11.25
CA ALA A 409 -18.78 13.29 10.09
C ALA A 409 -18.05 12.22 9.26
N VAL A 410 -18.75 11.14 8.94
CA VAL A 410 -18.28 10.13 7.98
C VAL A 410 -19.28 10.11 6.83
N VAL A 411 -18.85 10.57 5.66
CA VAL A 411 -19.71 10.76 4.48
C VAL A 411 -19.33 9.75 3.40
N SER A 412 -20.29 8.94 2.95
CA SER A 412 -20.06 7.94 1.90
C SER A 412 -21.39 7.42 1.30
N SER A 413 -21.32 6.34 0.51
CA SER A 413 -22.47 5.54 0.11
C SER A 413 -23.07 4.77 1.30
N ASP A 414 -24.34 4.42 1.21
CA ASP A 414 -25.06 3.68 2.24
C ASP A 414 -24.36 2.36 2.59
N SER A 415 -23.84 1.63 1.60
CA SER A 415 -23.13 0.36 1.81
C SER A 415 -21.90 0.50 2.71
N MET A 416 -21.12 1.59 2.57
CA MET A 416 -19.97 1.85 3.44
C MET A 416 -20.40 2.21 4.87
N LEU A 417 -21.49 2.98 5.01
CA LEU A 417 -22.04 3.33 6.32
C LEU A 417 -22.64 2.10 7.03
N HIS A 418 -23.28 1.20 6.27
CA HIS A 418 -23.70 -0.11 6.74
C HIS A 418 -22.52 -0.95 7.24
N TYR A 419 -21.43 -1.04 6.47
CA TYR A 419 -20.22 -1.76 6.88
C TYR A 419 -19.67 -1.23 8.21
N LEU A 420 -19.58 0.09 8.39
CA LEU A 420 -19.12 0.68 9.65
C LEU A 420 -20.05 0.36 10.82
N HIS A 421 -21.36 0.37 10.59
CA HIS A 421 -22.34 -0.01 11.60
C HIS A 421 -22.21 -1.48 12.00
N GLU A 422 -22.08 -2.39 11.03
CA GLU A 422 -21.88 -3.82 11.29
C GLU A 422 -20.57 -4.06 12.03
N TYR A 423 -19.48 -3.43 11.61
CA TYR A 423 -18.20 -3.51 12.30
C TYR A 423 -18.30 -3.06 13.76
N SER A 424 -19.10 -2.01 14.04
CA SER A 424 -19.31 -1.53 15.42
C SER A 424 -19.98 -2.54 16.35
N SER A 425 -20.62 -3.59 15.81
CA SER A 425 -21.17 -4.69 16.59
C SER A 425 -20.11 -5.70 17.06
N VAL A 426 -18.93 -5.69 16.44
CA VAL A 426 -17.77 -6.53 16.80
C VAL A 426 -16.79 -5.76 17.67
N GLU A 427 -16.50 -4.51 17.31
CA GLU A 427 -15.60 -3.62 18.05
C GLU A 427 -16.17 -2.20 18.00
N ASP A 428 -16.48 -1.59 19.14
CA ASP A 428 -16.75 -0.15 19.15
C ASP A 428 -15.42 0.60 19.00
N PHE A 429 -15.26 1.24 17.86
CA PHE A 429 -14.12 2.09 17.53
C PHE A 429 -14.44 3.58 17.73
N GLY A 430 -15.53 3.91 18.43
CA GLY A 430 -16.05 5.26 18.58
C GLY A 430 -17.26 5.55 17.71
N TYR A 431 -17.96 4.53 17.22
CA TYR A 431 -19.11 4.66 16.32
C TYR A 431 -20.23 5.51 16.94
N SER A 432 -20.41 5.41 18.26
CA SER A 432 -21.36 6.23 19.04
C SER A 432 -21.18 7.75 18.88
N ARG A 433 -19.99 8.20 18.46
CA ARG A 433 -19.61 9.62 18.30
C ARG A 433 -19.34 10.02 16.85
N ILE A 434 -19.41 9.10 15.90
CA ILE A 434 -19.46 9.51 14.50
C ILE A 434 -20.85 10.02 14.15
N ALA A 435 -20.91 10.70 13.03
CA ALA A 435 -22.14 11.02 12.34
C ALA A 435 -22.08 10.40 10.94
N PRO A 436 -22.72 9.25 10.74
CA PRO A 436 -22.78 8.60 9.44
C PRO A 436 -23.76 9.39 8.57
N LEU A 437 -23.26 9.96 7.48
CA LEU A 437 -24.03 10.81 6.58
C LEU A 437 -24.02 10.22 5.17
N SER A 438 -25.22 9.92 4.66
CA SER A 438 -25.42 9.56 3.26
C SER A 438 -25.51 10.83 2.41
N ILE A 439 -25.00 10.76 1.19
CA ILE A 439 -25.12 11.84 0.21
C ILE A 439 -25.66 11.32 -1.13
N THR A 440 -26.71 11.98 -1.62
CA THR A 440 -27.27 11.65 -2.93
C THR A 440 -26.40 12.23 -4.05
N PRO A 441 -26.24 11.52 -5.19
CA PRO A 441 -25.52 12.07 -6.33
C PRO A 441 -26.32 13.23 -6.94
N ALA A 442 -25.64 14.33 -7.18
CA ALA A 442 -26.11 15.42 -8.00
C ALA A 442 -26.30 14.92 -9.45
N GLN A 443 -27.29 15.49 -10.13
CA GLN A 443 -27.51 15.27 -11.56
C GLN A 443 -27.39 16.65 -12.24
N PRO A 444 -26.17 17.06 -12.64
CA PRO A 444 -25.93 18.41 -13.16
C PRO A 444 -26.76 18.74 -14.39
N ASN A 445 -27.04 17.74 -15.24
CA ASN A 445 -27.87 17.88 -16.44
C ASN A 445 -29.33 18.19 -16.10
N GLU A 446 -29.83 17.65 -14.99
CA GLU A 446 -31.19 17.90 -14.48
C GLU A 446 -31.25 19.04 -13.46
N ARG A 447 -30.10 19.68 -13.17
CA ARG A 447 -29.94 20.71 -12.11
C ARG A 447 -30.36 20.24 -10.72
N LYS A 448 -30.29 18.94 -10.47
CA LYS A 448 -30.57 18.36 -9.16
C LYS A 448 -29.29 18.35 -8.34
N LEU A 449 -29.32 19.01 -7.18
CA LEU A 449 -28.19 19.08 -6.26
C LEU A 449 -28.17 17.86 -5.33
N SER A 450 -26.99 17.56 -4.82
CA SER A 450 -26.81 16.60 -3.74
C SER A 450 -27.56 17.03 -2.48
N SER A 451 -28.13 16.06 -1.79
CA SER A 451 -28.71 16.20 -0.47
C SER A 451 -27.98 15.27 0.50
N MET A 452 -27.55 15.80 1.63
CA MET A 452 -26.92 15.03 2.69
C MET A 452 -27.94 14.76 3.79
N SER A 453 -27.94 13.55 4.34
CA SER A 453 -28.86 13.15 5.40
C SER A 453 -28.19 12.19 6.38
N TRP A 454 -28.73 12.10 7.59
CA TRP A 454 -28.34 11.02 8.49
C TRP A 454 -28.57 9.66 7.84
N PHE A 455 -27.67 8.72 8.11
CA PHE A 455 -27.88 7.32 7.83
C PHE A 455 -28.39 6.61 9.09
N PRO A 456 -29.71 6.36 9.23
CA PRO A 456 -30.23 5.52 10.30
C PRO A 456 -30.03 4.03 9.94
N PRO A 457 -29.25 3.26 10.71
CA PRO A 457 -29.19 1.82 10.54
C PRO A 457 -30.49 1.17 11.08
N PRO A 458 -31.02 0.08 10.50
CA PRO A 458 -30.55 -0.66 9.33
C PRO A 458 -31.22 -0.25 8.00
N SER A 459 -31.94 0.88 7.94
CA SER A 459 -32.67 1.31 6.73
C SER A 459 -32.75 2.83 6.64
N PRO A 460 -32.46 3.45 5.48
CA PRO A 460 -32.46 4.91 5.29
C PRO A 460 -33.85 5.57 5.34
N THR A 461 -34.92 4.81 5.62
CA THR A 461 -36.30 5.32 5.68
C THR A 461 -36.47 6.35 6.81
N GLY A 462 -36.76 7.61 6.44
CA GLY A 462 -37.00 8.71 7.39
C GLY A 462 -35.79 9.62 7.69
N ALA A 463 -34.76 9.59 6.84
CA ALA A 463 -33.52 10.32 7.07
C ALA A 463 -33.71 11.85 7.15
N THR A 464 -33.27 12.45 8.26
CA THR A 464 -33.28 13.90 8.46
C THR A 464 -32.17 14.54 7.62
N LEU A 465 -32.51 15.54 6.81
CA LEU A 465 -31.56 16.29 6.01
C LEU A 465 -30.58 17.08 6.89
N ILE A 466 -29.31 17.09 6.49
CA ILE A 466 -28.22 17.77 7.19
C ILE A 466 -27.62 18.84 6.26
N PRO A 467 -27.78 20.13 6.59
CA PRO A 467 -27.17 21.19 5.80
C PRO A 467 -25.64 21.18 5.94
N ALA A 468 -24.96 21.49 4.85
CA ALA A 468 -23.49 21.54 4.78
C ALA A 468 -22.86 22.48 5.84
N SER A 469 -23.59 23.52 6.25
CA SER A 469 -23.16 24.48 7.26
C SER A 469 -22.88 23.85 8.62
N LEU A 470 -23.49 22.70 8.96
CA LEU A 470 -23.17 21.96 10.19
C LEU A 470 -21.77 21.34 10.18
N LEU A 471 -21.19 21.13 8.99
CA LEU A 471 -19.80 20.69 8.81
C LEU A 471 -18.84 21.86 8.57
N ASN A 472 -19.31 23.10 8.82
CA ASN A 472 -18.61 24.34 8.50
C ASN A 472 -18.31 24.48 6.99
N LEU A 473 -19.21 23.97 6.15
CA LEU A 473 -19.12 24.02 4.70
C LEU A 473 -20.17 24.99 4.13
N ARG A 474 -19.83 25.67 3.05
CA ARG A 474 -20.80 26.44 2.27
C ARG A 474 -21.65 25.51 1.39
N ASP A 475 -21.02 24.51 0.79
CA ASP A 475 -21.66 23.57 -0.13
C ASP A 475 -20.88 22.25 -0.21
N VAL A 476 -21.58 21.14 -0.44
CA VAL A 476 -21.01 19.82 -0.72
C VAL A 476 -21.84 19.13 -1.79
N GLN A 477 -21.21 18.79 -2.91
CA GLN A 477 -21.85 18.14 -4.05
C GLN A 477 -21.06 16.88 -4.38
N ALA A 478 -21.75 15.76 -4.60
CA ALA A 478 -21.15 14.51 -5.03
C ALA A 478 -21.81 14.05 -6.33
N VAL A 479 -21.09 13.32 -7.18
CA VAL A 479 -21.64 12.75 -8.41
C VAL A 479 -21.22 11.30 -8.51
N ALA A 480 -22.10 10.46 -9.05
CA ALA A 480 -21.74 9.08 -9.38
C ALA A 480 -20.64 9.10 -10.47
N VAL A 481 -19.67 8.20 -10.35
CA VAL A 481 -18.59 8.05 -11.31
C VAL A 481 -18.49 6.62 -11.79
N GLN A 482 -18.00 6.43 -13.02
CA GLN A 482 -17.84 5.10 -13.60
C GLN A 482 -16.60 4.42 -13.00
N HIS A 483 -16.84 3.54 -12.04
CA HIS A 483 -15.83 2.68 -11.41
C HIS A 483 -16.47 1.40 -10.85
N CYS A 484 -16.84 1.36 -9.57
CA CYS A 484 -17.64 0.32 -8.93
C CYS A 484 -19.03 0.85 -8.53
N HIS A 485 -19.93 -0.05 -8.09
CA HIS A 485 -21.22 0.36 -7.56
C HIS A 485 -21.04 1.33 -6.37
N GLY A 486 -21.86 2.37 -6.31
CA GLY A 486 -21.86 3.35 -5.24
C GLY A 486 -20.71 4.38 -5.25
N ALA A 487 -19.75 4.27 -6.18
CA ALA A 487 -18.60 5.16 -6.28
C ALA A 487 -18.99 6.60 -6.60
N LYS A 488 -18.42 7.55 -5.85
CA LYS A 488 -18.70 8.98 -6.00
C LYS A 488 -17.45 9.85 -5.93
N ALA A 489 -17.40 10.83 -6.81
CA ALA A 489 -16.50 11.98 -6.70
C ALA A 489 -17.20 13.12 -5.95
N VAL A 490 -16.46 13.98 -5.25
CA VAL A 490 -17.01 15.05 -4.40
C VAL A 490 -16.36 16.40 -4.69
N SER A 491 -17.14 17.46 -4.57
CA SER A 491 -16.68 18.86 -4.56
C SER A 491 -17.19 19.56 -3.32
N VAL A 492 -16.27 20.08 -2.51
CA VAL A 492 -16.53 20.72 -1.22
C VAL A 492 -16.16 22.20 -1.32
N THR A 493 -17.09 23.08 -1.00
CA THR A 493 -16.89 24.54 -0.98
C THR A 493 -16.96 25.08 0.43
N PHE A 494 -15.95 25.84 0.83
CA PHE A 494 -15.82 26.41 2.17
C PHE A 494 -16.37 27.84 2.23
N PRO A 495 -16.71 28.35 3.45
CA PRO A 495 -17.17 29.72 3.63
C PRO A 495 -16.19 30.79 3.12
N THR A 496 -14.90 30.47 3.05
CA THR A 496 -13.85 31.37 2.51
C THR A 496 -13.84 31.47 0.98
N GLY A 497 -14.62 30.65 0.29
CA GLY A 497 -14.57 30.50 -1.16
C GLY A 497 -13.50 29.51 -1.65
N PHE A 498 -12.69 28.93 -0.75
CA PHE A 498 -11.85 27.78 -1.09
C PHE A 498 -12.73 26.61 -1.53
N LYS A 499 -12.38 25.95 -2.63
CA LYS A 499 -13.11 24.80 -3.17
C LYS A 499 -12.16 23.68 -3.54
N VAL A 500 -12.42 22.49 -3.02
CA VAL A 500 -11.64 21.27 -3.32
C VAL A 500 -12.54 20.26 -4.02
N SER A 501 -12.02 19.60 -5.05
CA SER A 501 -12.67 18.47 -5.70
C SER A 501 -11.80 17.23 -5.56
N TYR A 502 -12.40 16.10 -5.18
CA TYR A 502 -11.72 14.82 -4.99
C TYR A 502 -12.41 13.75 -5.84
N SER A 503 -11.65 13.07 -6.70
CA SER A 503 -12.22 12.14 -7.68
C SER A 503 -12.68 10.81 -7.08
N GLY A 504 -11.99 10.31 -6.04
CA GLY A 504 -11.95 8.86 -5.81
C GLY A 504 -11.37 8.14 -7.02
N ASP A 505 -11.76 6.90 -7.24
CA ASP A 505 -11.43 6.17 -8.46
C ASP A 505 -12.51 6.36 -9.52
N CYS A 506 -12.09 6.70 -10.73
CA CYS A 506 -13.02 6.96 -11.81
C CYS A 506 -12.39 6.92 -13.20
N ARG A 507 -13.21 6.53 -14.17
CA ARG A 507 -13.05 7.06 -15.52
C ARG A 507 -13.29 8.58 -15.54
N PRO A 508 -12.66 9.31 -16.48
CA PRO A 508 -12.83 10.75 -16.60
C PRO A 508 -14.31 11.13 -16.71
N SER A 509 -14.75 12.14 -15.95
CA SER A 509 -16.17 12.46 -15.80
C SER A 509 -16.49 13.92 -16.06
N LYS A 510 -17.34 14.18 -17.06
CA LYS A 510 -17.88 15.51 -17.36
C LYS A 510 -18.76 16.04 -16.23
N ALA A 511 -19.57 15.18 -15.63
CA ALA A 511 -20.43 15.54 -14.51
C ALA A 511 -19.60 15.95 -13.28
N PHE A 512 -18.46 15.29 -13.05
CA PHE A 512 -17.52 15.68 -12.01
C PHE A 512 -16.88 17.05 -12.30
N ALA A 513 -16.43 17.28 -13.54
CA ALA A 513 -15.95 18.60 -13.97
C ALA A 513 -17.00 19.71 -13.79
N ARG A 514 -18.30 19.42 -14.02
CA ARG A 514 -19.41 20.37 -13.82
C ARG A 514 -19.60 20.74 -12.34
N ILE A 515 -19.72 19.77 -11.43
CA ILE A 515 -19.89 20.07 -10.00
C ILE A 515 -18.63 20.72 -9.40
N GLY A 516 -17.45 20.37 -9.92
CA GLY A 516 -16.17 20.92 -9.49
C GLY A 516 -15.82 22.27 -10.12
N LYS A 517 -16.65 22.83 -11.01
CA LYS A 517 -16.31 24.05 -11.77
C LYS A 517 -15.74 25.15 -10.85
N GLY A 518 -14.57 25.66 -11.24
CA GLY A 518 -13.85 26.72 -10.53
C GLY A 518 -13.15 26.27 -9.24
N SER A 519 -12.88 24.97 -9.06
CA SER A 519 -12.16 24.47 -7.89
C SER A 519 -10.79 25.14 -7.72
N THR A 520 -10.48 25.48 -6.48
CA THR A 520 -9.15 25.93 -6.08
C THR A 520 -8.14 24.82 -6.30
N VAL A 521 -8.44 23.62 -5.83
CA VAL A 521 -7.64 22.42 -6.09
C VAL A 521 -8.53 21.27 -6.52
N LEU A 522 -8.12 20.59 -7.58
CA LEU A 522 -8.57 19.25 -7.92
C LEU A 522 -7.54 18.24 -7.38
N ILE A 523 -7.97 17.23 -6.65
CA ILE A 523 -7.19 16.04 -6.32
C ILE A 523 -7.79 14.91 -7.16
N HIS A 524 -7.03 14.40 -8.14
CA HIS A 524 -7.52 13.43 -9.11
C HIS A 524 -6.63 12.18 -9.13
N GLU A 525 -7.26 11.01 -9.25
CA GLU A 525 -6.56 9.76 -9.54
C GLU A 525 -5.89 9.80 -10.92
N ALA A 526 -4.69 9.26 -11.01
CA ALA A 526 -3.92 9.13 -12.24
C ALA A 526 -3.28 7.75 -12.27
N THR A 527 -4.11 6.72 -12.17
CA THR A 527 -3.67 5.34 -11.94
C THR A 527 -2.73 4.85 -13.03
N PHE A 528 -3.03 5.17 -14.28
CA PHE A 528 -2.27 4.67 -15.43
C PHE A 528 -1.48 5.77 -16.14
N ASP A 529 -0.35 5.36 -16.71
CA ASP A 529 0.35 6.14 -17.73
C ASP A 529 -0.52 6.22 -19.01
N ASP A 530 -0.31 7.22 -19.84
CA ASP A 530 -1.07 7.42 -21.08
C ASP A 530 -0.86 6.27 -22.08
N GLU A 531 0.30 5.60 -22.05
CA GLU A 531 0.58 4.39 -22.83
C GLU A 531 -0.36 3.21 -22.46
N LEU A 532 -0.94 3.26 -21.26
CA LEU A 532 -1.78 2.20 -20.69
C LEU A 532 -3.27 2.56 -20.69
N ARG A 533 -3.71 3.44 -21.60
CA ARG A 533 -5.13 3.83 -21.76
C ARG A 533 -6.08 2.62 -21.87
N GLY A 534 -5.65 1.53 -22.51
CA GLY A 534 -6.43 0.29 -22.59
C GLY A 534 -6.69 -0.35 -21.22
N ASP A 535 -5.66 -0.43 -20.37
CA ASP A 535 -5.79 -0.92 -18.99
C ASP A 535 -6.64 0.03 -18.14
N ALA A 536 -6.48 1.34 -18.33
CA ALA A 536 -7.28 2.37 -17.66
C ALA A 536 -8.77 2.22 -17.97
N LEU A 537 -9.13 1.98 -19.23
CA LEU A 537 -10.51 1.68 -19.63
C LEU A 537 -11.03 0.37 -19.02
N ALA A 538 -10.26 -0.71 -19.15
CA ALA A 538 -10.67 -2.03 -18.66
C ALA A 538 -10.88 -2.07 -17.14
N LYS A 539 -10.03 -1.36 -16.39
CA LYS A 539 -10.08 -1.29 -14.92
C LYS A 539 -10.84 -0.07 -14.39
N LYS A 540 -11.42 0.73 -15.28
CA LYS A 540 -12.23 1.91 -14.96
C LYS A 540 -11.49 2.96 -14.09
N HIS A 541 -10.28 3.29 -14.50
CA HIS A 541 -9.44 4.34 -13.91
C HIS A 541 -9.01 5.37 -14.96
N SER A 542 -8.40 6.48 -14.55
CA SER A 542 -7.93 7.52 -15.45
C SER A 542 -6.44 7.40 -15.78
N THR A 543 -6.06 7.83 -16.98
CA THR A 543 -4.64 8.12 -17.27
C THR A 543 -4.26 9.52 -16.78
N THR A 544 -2.96 9.84 -16.79
CA THR A 544 -2.46 11.17 -16.40
C THR A 544 -3.05 12.29 -17.28
N SER A 545 -3.01 12.15 -18.61
CA SER A 545 -3.58 13.16 -19.52
C SER A 545 -5.09 13.33 -19.33
N GLU A 546 -5.80 12.24 -19.05
CA GLU A 546 -7.24 12.28 -18.83
C GLU A 546 -7.60 13.01 -17.52
N ALA A 547 -6.88 12.74 -16.43
CA ALA A 547 -7.04 13.45 -15.16
C ALA A 547 -6.77 14.96 -15.30
N LEU A 548 -5.72 15.33 -16.02
CA LEU A 548 -5.39 16.72 -16.33
C LEU A 548 -6.43 17.38 -17.24
N GLY A 549 -6.99 16.63 -18.18
CA GLY A 549 -8.15 17.04 -18.97
C GLY A 549 -9.31 17.44 -18.06
N VAL A 550 -9.61 16.62 -17.04
CA VAL A 550 -10.74 16.88 -16.12
C VAL A 550 -10.48 18.17 -15.35
N GLY A 551 -9.25 18.38 -14.87
CA GLY A 551 -8.82 19.64 -14.25
C GLY A 551 -8.99 20.85 -15.16
N ALA A 552 -8.60 20.74 -16.43
CA ALA A 552 -8.74 21.81 -17.42
C ALA A 552 -10.21 22.14 -17.74
N ALA A 553 -11.07 21.12 -17.85
CA ALA A 553 -12.52 21.27 -18.06
C ALA A 553 -13.22 21.86 -16.83
N MET A 554 -12.76 21.48 -15.64
CA MET A 554 -13.20 22.03 -14.35
C MET A 554 -12.79 23.50 -14.18
N GLY A 555 -11.76 23.95 -14.90
CA GLY A 555 -11.13 25.25 -14.68
C GLY A 555 -10.46 25.31 -13.31
N ALA A 556 -9.87 24.20 -12.87
CA ALA A 556 -9.16 24.10 -11.60
C ALA A 556 -7.92 25.01 -11.59
N ARG A 557 -7.65 25.68 -10.46
CA ARG A 557 -6.44 26.52 -10.33
C ARG A 557 -5.17 25.68 -10.18
N ALA A 558 -5.28 24.55 -9.48
CA ALA A 558 -4.25 23.54 -9.39
C ALA A 558 -4.83 22.12 -9.40
N THR A 559 -4.05 21.16 -9.87
CA THR A 559 -4.37 19.72 -9.87
C THR A 559 -3.29 18.93 -9.15
N VAL A 560 -3.67 18.14 -8.16
CA VAL A 560 -2.83 17.17 -7.46
C VAL A 560 -3.15 15.79 -8.01
N LEU A 561 -2.17 15.14 -8.61
CA LEU A 561 -2.27 13.77 -9.13
C LEU A 561 -1.86 12.80 -8.02
N THR A 562 -2.66 11.77 -7.82
CA THR A 562 -2.43 10.71 -6.81
C THR A 562 -2.93 9.36 -7.31
N HIS A 563 -2.92 8.36 -6.44
CA HIS A 563 -3.43 7.01 -6.70
C HIS A 563 -2.77 6.34 -7.91
N PHE A 564 -1.44 6.34 -7.95
CA PHE A 564 -0.65 5.80 -9.04
C PHE A 564 -0.60 4.27 -8.99
N SER A 565 -0.64 3.62 -10.16
CA SER A 565 -0.39 2.18 -10.23
C SER A 565 1.00 1.85 -9.75
N GLN A 566 1.08 0.90 -8.81
CA GLN A 566 2.35 0.49 -8.22
C GLN A 566 3.18 -0.44 -9.10
N ARG A 567 2.58 -0.97 -10.18
CA ARG A 567 3.26 -1.82 -11.16
C ARG A 567 4.18 -1.02 -12.07
N TYR A 568 3.99 0.30 -12.16
CA TYR A 568 4.71 1.19 -13.05
C TYR A 568 5.30 2.33 -12.21
N GLN A 569 6.59 2.24 -11.88
CA GLN A 569 7.26 3.18 -10.97
C GLN A 569 7.71 4.50 -11.63
N LYS A 570 7.29 4.76 -12.87
CA LYS A 570 7.66 5.97 -13.58
C LYS A 570 6.96 7.17 -12.95
N ILE A 571 7.72 8.27 -12.74
CA ILE A 571 7.08 9.57 -12.52
C ILE A 571 6.42 9.99 -13.83
N PRO A 572 5.14 10.44 -13.82
CA PRO A 572 4.56 11.07 -14.99
C PRO A 572 5.39 12.31 -15.37
N VAL A 573 6.05 12.27 -16.53
CA VAL A 573 6.87 13.39 -17.02
C VAL A 573 5.94 14.42 -17.67
N MET A 574 5.95 15.64 -17.13
CA MET A 574 5.23 16.77 -17.69
C MET A 574 6.22 17.72 -18.34
N GLU A 575 6.06 18.04 -19.63
CA GLU A 575 6.73 19.21 -20.23
C GLU A 575 5.73 20.36 -20.40
N ALA A 576 6.09 21.52 -19.85
CA ALA A 576 5.43 22.77 -20.18
C ALA A 576 5.93 23.29 -21.54
N MET A 577 5.03 23.78 -22.39
CA MET A 577 5.38 24.33 -23.70
C MET A 577 6.36 25.52 -23.58
N GLY A 578 7.59 25.34 -24.06
CA GLY A 578 8.43 26.43 -24.54
C GLY A 578 7.96 26.88 -25.93
N GLU A 579 8.02 28.18 -26.20
CA GLU A 579 7.78 28.75 -27.52
C GLU A 579 8.80 28.18 -28.53
N GLU A 580 8.43 27.16 -29.32
CA GLU A 580 8.75 27.00 -30.75
C GLU A 580 8.50 25.57 -31.27
N ASN A 581 8.00 25.52 -32.52
CA ASN A 581 7.91 24.38 -33.44
C ASN A 581 6.97 23.22 -33.08
N GLY A 582 5.73 23.34 -33.56
CA GLY A 582 4.78 22.25 -33.66
C GLY A 582 5.25 21.16 -34.63
N ASN A 583 5.82 20.07 -34.09
CA ASN A 583 5.84 18.77 -34.76
C ASN A 583 6.11 17.59 -33.79
N GLY A 584 5.41 17.54 -32.66
CA GLY A 584 5.46 16.41 -31.71
C GLY A 584 4.16 15.61 -31.69
N ASN A 585 4.26 14.28 -31.72
CA ASN A 585 3.16 13.31 -31.67
C ASN A 585 2.57 13.16 -30.24
N GLY A 586 2.18 14.28 -29.61
CA GLY A 586 1.58 14.27 -28.26
C GLY A 586 0.07 14.02 -28.28
N SER A 587 -0.44 13.24 -27.33
CA SER A 587 -1.88 13.05 -27.10
C SER A 587 -2.51 14.32 -26.48
N ASP A 588 -3.60 14.82 -27.07
CA ASP A 588 -4.27 16.06 -26.63
C ASP A 588 -5.22 15.81 -25.44
N ALA A 589 -4.91 16.37 -24.27
CA ALA A 589 -5.68 16.24 -23.04
C ALA A 589 -7.14 16.76 -23.13
N ARG A 590 -7.44 17.71 -24.03
CA ARG A 590 -8.83 18.18 -24.25
C ARG A 590 -9.65 17.23 -25.13
N ALA A 591 -9.02 16.66 -26.15
CA ALA A 591 -9.68 15.70 -27.03
C ALA A 591 -10.17 14.46 -26.26
N ALA A 592 -9.42 14.03 -25.23
CA ALA A 592 -9.77 12.88 -24.40
C ALA A 592 -11.10 13.04 -23.63
N ILE A 593 -11.54 14.28 -23.33
CA ILE A 593 -12.84 14.52 -22.69
C ILE A 593 -13.97 14.67 -23.69
N ASP A 594 -13.71 15.34 -24.81
CA ASP A 594 -14.75 15.58 -25.81
C ASP A 594 -15.25 14.27 -26.44
N GLU A 595 -14.41 13.23 -26.49
CA GLU A 595 -14.77 11.85 -26.91
C GLU A 595 -15.66 11.07 -25.91
N LEU A 596 -15.86 11.55 -24.68
CA LEU A 596 -16.68 10.83 -23.68
C LEU A 596 -18.17 11.06 -23.94
N GLU A 597 -18.94 9.98 -24.04
CA GLU A 597 -20.40 10.07 -24.01
C GLU A 597 -20.88 10.52 -22.62
N ASP A 598 -21.89 11.38 -22.56
CA ASP A 598 -22.52 11.86 -21.31
C ASP A 598 -23.40 10.73 -20.73
N SER A 599 -22.80 9.59 -20.33
CA SER A 599 -23.54 8.51 -19.69
C SER A 599 -23.65 8.80 -18.18
N ASP A 600 -24.64 9.63 -17.82
CA ASP A 600 -25.05 9.86 -16.42
C ASP A 600 -25.81 8.67 -15.82
N ALA A 601 -25.86 7.52 -16.51
CA ALA A 601 -26.63 6.36 -16.08
C ALA A 601 -25.95 5.68 -14.87
N PRO A 602 -26.65 5.49 -13.74
CA PRO A 602 -26.19 4.56 -12.71
C PRO A 602 -25.99 3.18 -13.33
N MET A 603 -25.00 2.40 -12.87
CA MET A 603 -24.99 0.96 -13.20
C MET A 603 -26.27 0.37 -12.61
N ASP A 604 -27.14 -0.15 -13.47
CA ASP A 604 -28.37 -0.85 -13.07
C ASP A 604 -28.03 -2.02 -12.14
N ASP A 605 -28.94 -2.32 -11.20
CA ASP A 605 -28.83 -3.41 -10.22
C ASP A 605 -28.68 -4.82 -10.86
N ALA A 606 -28.83 -4.94 -12.18
CA ALA A 606 -28.74 -6.20 -12.91
C ALA A 606 -27.31 -6.80 -12.97
N ASP A 607 -26.27 -6.00 -12.74
CA ASP A 607 -24.87 -6.48 -12.71
C ASP A 607 -24.36 -6.84 -11.30
N ALA A 608 -25.17 -6.61 -10.25
CA ALA A 608 -24.78 -6.91 -8.86
C ALA A 608 -25.04 -8.36 -8.44
N ASP A 609 -25.94 -9.07 -9.14
CA ASP A 609 -26.32 -10.47 -8.88
C ASP A 609 -25.70 -11.46 -9.88
N ALA A 610 -24.75 -11.02 -10.71
CA ALA A 610 -23.97 -11.95 -11.49
C ALA A 610 -23.14 -12.83 -10.51
N PRO A 611 -23.26 -14.17 -10.56
CA PRO A 611 -22.34 -15.03 -9.86
C PRO A 611 -20.92 -14.60 -10.19
N ILE A 612 -20.01 -14.63 -9.21
CA ILE A 612 -18.57 -14.60 -9.47
C ILE A 612 -18.22 -15.92 -10.18
N ASP A 613 -18.59 -16.02 -11.45
CA ASP A 613 -18.12 -17.03 -12.37
C ASP A 613 -16.84 -16.50 -13.00
N ASP A 614 -15.77 -17.25 -12.79
CA ASP A 614 -14.48 -17.08 -13.46
C ASP A 614 -14.72 -16.89 -14.97
N PRO A 615 -14.27 -15.80 -15.62
CA PRO A 615 -14.72 -15.47 -16.96
C PRO A 615 -14.20 -16.50 -17.97
N THR A 616 -15.09 -17.37 -18.41
CA THR A 616 -14.90 -18.09 -19.67
C THR A 616 -15.14 -17.10 -20.82
N PRO A 617 -14.19 -16.94 -21.77
CA PRO A 617 -14.34 -15.97 -22.85
C PRO A 617 -15.48 -16.36 -23.81
N PRO A 618 -16.18 -15.39 -24.41
CA PRO A 618 -17.29 -15.66 -25.32
C PRO A 618 -16.82 -16.33 -26.61
N PRO A 619 -17.68 -17.10 -27.30
CA PRO A 619 -17.32 -17.85 -28.49
C PRO A 619 -16.95 -16.92 -29.65
N SER A 620 -15.78 -17.16 -30.23
CA SER A 620 -15.22 -16.45 -31.37
C SER A 620 -15.94 -16.82 -32.67
N SER A 621 -17.05 -16.15 -32.98
CA SER A 621 -17.46 -16.00 -34.37
C SER A 621 -18.31 -14.75 -34.53
N LEU A 622 -17.66 -13.67 -34.94
CA LEU A 622 -18.16 -12.61 -35.83
C LEU A 622 -17.13 -11.49 -35.78
N TYR A 623 -16.18 -11.49 -36.72
CA TYR A 623 -15.85 -10.33 -37.55
C TYR A 623 -14.74 -10.72 -38.53
N LYS A 624 -15.07 -10.59 -39.84
CA LYS A 624 -14.16 -10.82 -40.97
C LYS A 624 -13.24 -9.61 -41.14
N PRO A 625 -11.97 -9.80 -41.55
CA PRO A 625 -11.03 -8.72 -41.81
C PRO A 625 -11.05 -8.28 -43.29
N THR A 626 -11.15 -6.98 -43.52
CA THR A 626 -10.75 -6.28 -44.74
C THR A 626 -10.21 -4.92 -44.29
N GLY A 627 -9.01 -4.45 -44.60
CA GLY A 627 -7.90 -4.96 -45.38
C GLY A 627 -6.79 -3.89 -45.39
N GLN A 628 -5.55 -4.33 -45.57
CA GLN A 628 -4.34 -3.60 -46.00
C GLN A 628 -3.81 -2.42 -45.14
N LEU A 629 -2.68 -2.67 -44.47
CA LEU A 629 -1.61 -1.67 -44.34
C LEU A 629 -0.34 -2.19 -44.99
N GLY A 630 0.22 -1.35 -45.86
CA GLY A 630 1.48 -1.55 -46.54
C GLY A 630 2.68 -1.41 -45.62
N THR A 631 3.78 -1.93 -46.13
CA THR A 631 5.13 -1.97 -45.58
C THR A 631 5.72 -0.58 -45.36
N ALA A 632 6.25 -0.29 -44.17
CA ALA A 632 7.33 0.67 -44.00
C ALA A 632 8.24 0.26 -42.81
N THR A 633 9.52 0.18 -43.14
CA THR A 633 10.74 -0.05 -42.36
C THR A 633 10.78 0.51 -40.93
N ALA A 634 11.35 -0.29 -40.03
CA ALA A 634 11.69 0.08 -38.65
C ALA A 634 12.76 1.19 -38.58
N PRO A 635 12.57 2.24 -37.75
CA PRO A 635 13.68 3.04 -37.26
C PRO A 635 14.13 2.58 -35.86
N ALA A 636 15.39 2.89 -35.59
CA ALA A 636 16.17 2.55 -34.41
C ALA A 636 15.52 2.94 -33.07
N ALA A 637 15.86 2.19 -32.03
CA ALA A 637 15.48 2.44 -30.65
C ALA A 637 15.91 3.85 -30.20
N ALA A 638 14.94 4.76 -30.12
CA ALA A 638 15.06 6.04 -29.45
C ALA A 638 14.46 5.91 -28.05
N THR A 639 15.29 6.07 -27.03
CA THR A 639 14.89 6.39 -25.66
C THR A 639 14.29 7.80 -25.66
N ALA A 640 12.97 7.92 -25.73
CA ALA A 640 12.27 9.18 -25.56
C ALA A 640 11.28 9.03 -24.40
N ALA A 641 11.42 9.91 -23.39
CA ALA A 641 10.41 10.08 -22.35
C ALA A 641 9.09 10.51 -23.01
N ALA A 642 7.96 9.95 -22.56
CA ALA A 642 6.65 10.37 -23.02
C ALA A 642 6.34 11.78 -22.51
N VAL A 643 6.15 12.71 -23.43
CA VAL A 643 5.86 14.12 -23.14
C VAL A 643 4.35 14.36 -23.24
N VAL A 644 3.71 14.73 -22.11
CA VAL A 644 2.30 15.11 -22.09
C VAL A 644 2.11 16.56 -22.55
N GLN A 645 1.35 16.79 -23.62
CA GLN A 645 1.03 18.14 -24.14
C GLN A 645 -0.41 18.56 -23.77
N ILE A 646 -0.56 19.68 -23.05
CA ILE A 646 -1.88 20.23 -22.67
C ILE A 646 -2.17 21.51 -23.49
N ARG A 647 -3.31 21.57 -24.19
CA ARG A 647 -3.72 22.74 -25.02
C ARG A 647 -4.91 23.51 -24.42
N GLY A 648 -4.79 24.84 -24.28
CA GLY A 648 -5.91 25.75 -23.94
C GLY A 648 -5.54 26.94 -23.05
N ALA A 649 -6.30 28.05 -23.12
CA ALA A 649 -6.03 29.27 -22.35
C ALA A 649 -6.13 29.08 -20.82
N THR A 650 -7.02 28.21 -20.35
CA THR A 650 -7.12 27.82 -18.92
C THR A 650 -6.05 26.81 -18.51
N ALA A 651 -5.68 25.89 -19.41
CA ALA A 651 -4.62 24.91 -19.21
C ALA A 651 -3.23 25.55 -19.04
N ARG A 652 -2.97 26.69 -19.68
CA ARG A 652 -1.72 27.46 -19.50
C ARG A 652 -1.54 28.08 -18.11
N THR A 653 -2.57 28.04 -17.25
CA THR A 653 -2.56 28.68 -15.92
C THR A 653 -2.73 27.71 -14.76
N MET A 654 -3.12 26.46 -15.04
CA MET A 654 -3.33 25.42 -14.03
C MET A 654 -1.98 24.88 -13.58
N LYS A 655 -1.72 24.87 -12.27
CA LYS A 655 -0.48 24.30 -11.71
C LYS A 655 -0.68 22.84 -11.35
N VAL A 656 0.34 22.01 -11.52
CA VAL A 656 0.24 20.57 -11.29
C VAL A 656 1.20 20.12 -10.19
N CYS A 657 0.74 19.19 -9.37
CA CYS A 657 1.50 18.55 -8.30
C CYS A 657 1.40 17.04 -8.45
N VAL A 658 2.52 16.33 -8.48
CA VAL A 658 2.56 14.86 -8.37
C VAL A 658 2.73 14.50 -6.91
N ALA A 659 1.78 13.77 -6.33
CA ALA A 659 1.84 13.38 -4.92
C ALA A 659 2.84 12.24 -4.69
N PHE A 660 3.55 12.34 -3.56
CA PHE A 660 4.33 11.25 -2.99
C PHE A 660 3.92 11.06 -1.54
N ASP A 661 4.04 9.85 -1.03
CA ASP A 661 3.79 9.57 0.38
C ASP A 661 4.61 10.51 1.27
N TYR A 662 3.98 10.97 2.36
CA TYR A 662 4.49 11.94 3.32
C TYR A 662 4.64 13.38 2.79
N MET A 663 4.30 13.67 1.54
CA MET A 663 4.34 15.04 1.00
C MET A 663 3.34 15.94 1.73
N ARG A 664 3.78 17.14 2.11
CA ARG A 664 2.97 18.21 2.69
C ARG A 664 3.13 19.48 1.86
N VAL A 665 2.09 19.88 1.15
CA VAL A 665 2.17 21.06 0.27
C VAL A 665 1.09 22.07 0.62
N ARG A 666 1.49 23.33 0.85
CA ARG A 666 0.54 24.43 0.88
C ARG A 666 0.02 24.70 -0.52
N VAL A 667 -1.27 24.94 -0.67
CA VAL A 667 -1.90 25.15 -1.98
C VAL A 667 -1.25 26.30 -2.75
N GLY A 668 -0.90 27.39 -2.07
CA GLY A 668 -0.19 28.54 -2.66
C GLY A 668 1.23 28.22 -3.14
N ASP A 669 1.83 27.14 -2.63
CA ASP A 669 3.19 26.72 -2.97
C ASP A 669 3.23 25.71 -4.13
N ILE A 670 2.08 25.22 -4.62
CA ILE A 670 2.02 24.22 -5.70
C ILE A 670 2.73 24.72 -6.97
N ALA A 671 2.63 26.01 -7.28
CA ALA A 671 3.29 26.61 -8.45
C ALA A 671 4.83 26.48 -8.42
N GLN A 672 5.43 26.27 -7.24
CA GLN A 672 6.89 26.14 -7.09
C GLN A 672 7.40 24.74 -7.47
N LEU A 673 6.54 23.72 -7.42
CA LEU A 673 6.94 22.31 -7.62
C LEU A 673 7.49 22.04 -9.02
N GLU A 674 7.00 22.77 -10.02
CA GLU A 674 7.46 22.67 -11.41
C GLU A 674 8.97 22.91 -11.52
N LYS A 675 9.53 23.81 -10.69
CA LYS A 675 10.96 24.13 -10.68
C LYS A 675 11.83 22.94 -10.24
N PHE A 676 11.30 22.03 -9.43
CA PHE A 676 12.02 20.84 -8.95
C PHE A 676 11.96 19.65 -9.91
N THR A 677 11.18 19.73 -10.99
CA THR A 677 10.99 18.62 -11.95
C THR A 677 12.31 18.02 -12.47
N PRO A 678 13.32 18.81 -12.89
CA PRO A 678 14.59 18.24 -13.35
C PRO A 678 15.32 17.42 -12.28
N ALA A 679 15.34 17.91 -11.04
CA ALA A 679 15.96 17.22 -9.91
C ALA A 679 15.23 15.92 -9.58
N LEU A 680 13.89 15.93 -9.64
CA LEU A 680 13.06 14.74 -9.42
C LEU A 680 13.29 13.69 -10.50
N ILE A 681 13.23 14.05 -11.79
CA ILE A 681 13.50 13.10 -12.89
C ILE A 681 14.86 12.43 -12.68
N ARG A 682 15.90 13.23 -12.42
CA ARG A 682 17.25 12.71 -12.23
C ARG A 682 17.37 11.77 -11.04
N LEU A 683 16.69 12.09 -9.92
CA LEU A 683 16.66 11.23 -8.74
C LEU A 683 16.11 9.84 -9.07
N PHE A 684 15.00 9.75 -9.80
CA PHE A 684 14.36 8.46 -10.08
C PHE A 684 14.97 7.70 -11.26
N GLU A 685 15.59 8.38 -12.23
CA GLU A 685 16.41 7.74 -13.27
C GLU A 685 17.62 7.01 -12.67
N SER A 686 18.28 7.62 -11.68
CA SER A 686 19.39 6.96 -10.98
C SER A 686 18.95 5.74 -10.17
N GLY A 687 17.71 5.75 -9.67
CA GLY A 687 17.10 4.62 -8.97
C GLY A 687 16.73 3.46 -9.90
N GLU A 688 16.19 3.73 -11.10
CA GLU A 688 15.86 2.69 -12.09
C GLU A 688 17.10 1.92 -12.58
N ALA A 689 18.26 2.61 -12.72
CA ALA A 689 19.51 1.94 -13.09
C ALA A 689 19.96 0.93 -12.02
N VAL A 690 19.79 1.26 -10.73
CA VAL A 690 20.12 0.38 -9.60
C VAL A 690 19.14 -0.79 -9.51
N VAL A 691 17.83 -0.54 -9.69
CA VAL A 691 16.80 -1.61 -9.67
C VAL A 691 16.98 -2.59 -10.83
N ARG A 692 17.30 -2.12 -12.05
CA ARG A 692 17.60 -3.00 -13.19
C ARG A 692 18.85 -3.87 -12.95
N THR A 693 19.82 -3.37 -12.18
CA THR A 693 21.03 -4.14 -11.84
C THR A 693 20.70 -5.24 -10.82
N ILE A 694 19.85 -4.95 -9.83
CA ILE A 694 19.40 -5.93 -8.82
C ILE A 694 18.47 -6.99 -9.45
N GLU A 695 17.56 -6.61 -10.35
CA GLU A 695 16.70 -7.58 -11.05
C GLU A 695 17.51 -8.49 -11.98
N GLN A 696 18.60 -8.01 -12.59
CA GLN A 696 19.53 -8.85 -13.34
C GLN A 696 20.30 -9.84 -12.46
N ASP A 697 20.61 -9.49 -11.22
CA ASP A 697 21.25 -10.39 -10.25
C ASP A 697 20.27 -11.43 -9.68
N PHE A 698 18.96 -11.19 -9.71
CA PHE A 698 17.94 -12.16 -9.32
C PHE A 698 17.52 -13.11 -10.45
N ASP A 699 17.66 -12.70 -11.72
CA ASP A 699 17.36 -13.54 -12.90
C ASP A 699 18.60 -14.23 -13.51
N GLY A 700 19.78 -14.09 -12.90
CA GLY A 700 21.04 -14.72 -13.32
C GLY A 700 21.53 -15.83 -12.39
N GLU A 701 21.50 -17.08 -12.88
CA GLU A 701 22.18 -18.29 -12.35
C GLU A 701 22.63 -18.29 -10.88
N GLY A 702 21.94 -19.08 -10.03
CA GLY A 702 22.45 -19.46 -8.71
C GLY A 702 23.91 -19.93 -8.78
N PRO A 703 24.73 -19.66 -7.75
CA PRO A 703 26.18 -19.70 -7.87
C PRO A 703 26.65 -21.09 -8.31
N ARG A 704 27.05 -21.20 -9.57
CA ARG A 704 27.75 -22.38 -10.10
C ARG A 704 29.07 -22.49 -9.34
N ARG A 705 29.13 -23.43 -8.39
CA ARG A 705 30.39 -23.94 -7.84
C ARG A 705 31.27 -24.39 -9.00
N SER A 706 32.28 -23.61 -9.33
CA SER A 706 33.36 -24.02 -10.22
C SER A 706 34.17 -25.12 -9.51
N LYS A 707 34.00 -26.36 -9.98
CA LYS A 707 34.99 -27.42 -9.83
C LYS A 707 36.02 -27.23 -10.93
N GLU A 708 37.20 -26.72 -10.58
CA GLU A 708 38.49 -26.88 -11.26
C GLU A 708 39.51 -26.06 -10.44
N GLY A 709 40.67 -26.54 -10.00
CA GLY A 709 41.35 -27.78 -10.28
C GLY A 709 42.41 -28.11 -9.23
N GLN A 710 42.81 -29.38 -9.23
CA GLN A 710 43.94 -29.92 -8.50
C GLN A 710 45.23 -29.20 -8.92
N GLY A 711 45.88 -28.54 -7.97
CA GLY A 711 47.21 -27.96 -8.11
C GLY A 711 48.24 -28.70 -7.25
N LYS A 712 49.11 -29.44 -7.92
CA LYS A 712 50.23 -30.27 -7.43
C LYS A 712 51.02 -29.73 -6.23
N ALA A 713 51.38 -30.66 -5.35
CA ALA A 713 52.45 -30.56 -4.37
C ALA A 713 53.79 -30.05 -4.95
N LYS A 714 54.48 -29.19 -4.19
CA LYS A 714 55.94 -29.06 -4.22
C LYS A 714 56.49 -28.83 -2.81
N ARG A 715 57.45 -29.70 -2.48
CA ARG A 715 58.27 -29.74 -1.27
C ARG A 715 59.22 -28.53 -1.16
N GLY A 716 59.48 -28.10 0.07
CA GLY A 716 60.69 -27.41 0.53
C GLY A 716 60.57 -27.15 2.04
N LYS A 717 61.03 -28.04 2.94
CA LYS A 717 62.36 -28.15 3.59
C LYS A 717 62.83 -26.90 4.36
N GLY A 718 62.91 -27.07 5.69
CA GLY A 718 63.81 -26.39 6.65
C GLY A 718 63.34 -25.00 7.09
N GLY A 719 63.34 -24.61 8.35
CA GLY A 719 63.94 -25.14 9.58
C GLY A 719 63.95 -23.99 10.60
N ALA A 720 64.05 -24.36 11.89
CA ALA A 720 63.89 -23.56 13.11
C ALA A 720 62.44 -23.36 13.57
#